data_AF-A0AAD9SHT9-F1
#
_entry.id   AF-A0AAD9SHT9-F1
#
_cell.length_a   1.000
_cell.length_b   1.000
_cell.length_c   1.000
_cell.angle_alpha   90.00
_cell.angle_beta   90.00
_cell.angle_gamma   90.00
#
_symmetry.space_group_name_H-M   'P 1'
#
loop_
_entity.id
_entity.type
_entity.pdbx_description
1 polymer ?
#
loop_
_entity_poly.entity_id
_entity_poly.type
_entity_poly.pdbx_seq_one_letter_code
_entity_poly.pdbx_strand_id
1 'polypeptide(L)'
;MATHSLIEPNSWVTLRLPNGTNRLLQITPNMMISLGRYGSFHSNLLIHRPYHLTYELNDKSATSDTFTRLRVVPASELHADVLAEEEAAGSSPSRQDSAAPEEAIISAVDGIEYSLVDNETGAVVVRSNREIIDDNARQTLTWQEIEALKRDGTDSGKELIAKLMLSHTGMDQKTTFSMAKYKLLKEKKFLRRFTVLPLDVSNFGSYALHERDSNKIMEMREEMVGLLGCWANVHFSGVDQVELGDAPQTPAKTEQEEMEEIKKPKQPEGTRYLVVDDTGGFLVAALAERMGVLYPKTTEEKEANGLLQTSDGAPTPAAAPVKSEVEDSAMSNTQEAPPPEMAPSVKRDHDGNPKDDRPKSSDGAEKPKKRPIQRKPDFHIPFATTNTMTLVHTNGQPNLTALNYWGYDSTNPNHPPHPLLNHLLPLSWLQLIEPEADSVYATEPGIKTAEEVASWKPNRRGNYHRKRRRWARTRYIADSARAGGFSGLVVASVMDPISVLRPLLPLVASGAPVAIYSPHVEPLAQLADCFSVARRAAFMAQDVAGNRTADELERWEGTDDFPLNPALLLGVQVHTSRGRRWQVLPGRTHPVMTAKGGAEGYVLTAWKAKPAEGKIAARGKFQKKGRSAGIGTAEGTPAAETAAATPASAEA
;
A
#
# COMPACT_ATOMS: atom_id res chain seq x y z
N MET A 1 -10.82 -18.52 -2.41
CA MET A 1 -10.27 -17.72 -3.52
C MET A 1 -9.27 -16.75 -2.93
N ALA A 2 -7.98 -16.88 -3.23
CA ALA A 2 -6.97 -15.93 -2.76
C ALA A 2 -7.31 -14.48 -3.17
N THR A 3 -7.01 -13.51 -2.30
CA THR A 3 -7.10 -12.08 -2.62
C THR A 3 -6.35 -11.78 -3.91
N HIS A 4 -6.90 -10.90 -4.76
CA HIS A 4 -6.31 -10.53 -6.06
C HIS A 4 -6.15 -11.67 -7.08
N SER A 5 -6.95 -12.74 -6.96
CA SER A 5 -7.00 -13.79 -7.99
C SER A 5 -7.88 -13.40 -9.18
N LEU A 6 -9.08 -12.87 -8.92
CA LEU A 6 -10.08 -12.48 -9.90
C LEU A 6 -10.60 -11.07 -9.65
N ILE A 7 -10.99 -10.38 -10.72
CA ILE A 7 -11.56 -9.03 -10.65
C ILE A 7 -13.00 -9.13 -10.15
N GLU A 8 -13.24 -8.68 -8.93
CA GLU A 8 -14.58 -8.67 -8.34
C GLU A 8 -15.39 -7.41 -8.73
N PRO A 9 -16.74 -7.49 -8.74
CA PRO A 9 -17.59 -6.31 -8.88
C PRO A 9 -17.27 -5.23 -7.84
N ASN A 10 -17.24 -3.97 -8.29
CA ASN A 10 -16.94 -2.79 -7.47
C ASN A 10 -15.53 -2.78 -6.84
N SER A 11 -14.64 -3.68 -7.25
CA SER A 11 -13.23 -3.65 -6.84
C SER A 11 -12.49 -2.48 -7.50
N TRP A 12 -11.52 -1.91 -6.80
CA TRP A 12 -10.58 -0.96 -7.37
C TRP A 12 -9.49 -1.72 -8.13
N VAL A 13 -9.18 -1.28 -9.34
CA VAL A 13 -8.13 -1.86 -10.18
C VAL A 13 -7.26 -0.77 -10.80
N THR A 14 -6.04 -1.15 -11.14
CA THR A 14 -5.12 -0.30 -11.90
C THR A 14 -5.06 -0.78 -13.34
N LEU A 15 -5.42 0.09 -14.29
CA LEU A 15 -5.27 -0.17 -15.71
C LEU A 15 -3.95 0.44 -16.21
N ARG A 16 -2.99 -0.41 -16.54
CA ARG A 16 -1.73 0.01 -17.17
C ARG A 16 -1.96 0.17 -18.68
N LEU A 17 -1.80 1.39 -19.16
CA LEU A 17 -1.96 1.74 -20.57
C LEU A 17 -0.65 1.49 -21.35
N PRO A 18 -0.70 1.42 -22.70
CA PRO A 18 0.47 1.11 -23.53
C PRO A 18 1.61 2.14 -23.40
N ASN A 19 1.27 3.41 -23.17
CA ASN A 19 2.24 4.47 -22.88
C ASN A 19 2.99 4.28 -21.54
N GLY A 20 2.57 3.32 -20.70
CA GLY A 20 3.13 3.04 -19.38
C GLY A 20 2.43 3.77 -18.23
N THR A 21 1.43 4.63 -18.51
CA THR A 21 0.70 5.33 -17.45
C THR A 21 -0.29 4.41 -16.78
N ASN A 22 -0.45 4.57 -15.47
CA ASN A 22 -1.40 3.79 -14.67
C ASN A 22 -2.67 4.61 -14.43
N ARG A 23 -3.83 4.01 -14.72
CA ARG A 23 -5.12 4.61 -14.41
C ARG A 23 -5.85 3.80 -13.37
N LEU A 24 -6.10 4.42 -12.22
CA LEU A 24 -6.87 3.83 -11.14
C LEU A 24 -8.38 4.07 -11.35
N LEU A 25 -9.20 3.02 -11.26
CA LEU A 25 -10.66 3.13 -11.32
C LEU A 25 -11.37 1.96 -10.65
N GLN A 26 -12.64 2.15 -10.31
CA GLN A 26 -13.52 1.11 -9.76
C GLN A 26 -14.27 0.37 -10.87
N ILE A 27 -14.31 -0.96 -10.81
CA ILE A 27 -15.02 -1.80 -11.78
C ILE A 27 -16.48 -1.96 -11.37
N THR A 28 -17.26 -0.90 -11.57
CA THR A 28 -18.70 -0.92 -11.33
C THR A 28 -19.41 -1.67 -12.46
N PRO A 29 -20.29 -2.65 -12.17
CA PRO A 29 -21.05 -3.38 -13.18
C PRO A 29 -21.88 -2.46 -14.07
N ASN A 30 -22.10 -2.86 -15.31
CA ASN A 30 -22.95 -2.16 -16.29
C ASN A 30 -22.48 -0.73 -16.63
N MET A 31 -21.20 -0.43 -16.41
CA MET A 31 -20.59 0.84 -16.80
C MET A 31 -19.68 0.71 -18.02
N MET A 32 -19.62 1.77 -18.83
CA MET A 32 -18.65 1.92 -19.92
C MET A 32 -17.36 2.53 -19.39
N ILE A 33 -16.24 1.83 -19.58
CA ILE A 33 -14.91 2.29 -19.22
C ILE A 33 -14.26 2.90 -20.46
N SER A 34 -13.95 4.19 -20.39
CA SER A 34 -13.17 4.89 -21.42
C SER A 34 -11.69 4.82 -21.10
N LEU A 35 -10.84 4.48 -22.07
CA LEU A 35 -9.38 4.52 -22.00
C LEU A 35 -8.80 5.75 -22.73
N GLY A 36 -9.63 6.77 -22.96
CA GLY A 36 -9.25 7.95 -23.74
C GLY A 36 -8.99 7.58 -25.20
N ARG A 37 -7.80 7.88 -25.72
CA ARG A 37 -7.42 7.62 -27.12
C ARG A 37 -7.42 6.15 -27.54
N TYR A 38 -7.39 5.22 -26.57
CA TYR A 38 -7.35 3.79 -26.84
C TYR A 38 -8.74 3.16 -27.04
N GLY A 39 -9.81 3.94 -26.85
CA GLY A 39 -11.19 3.51 -27.03
C GLY A 39 -11.90 3.22 -25.71
N SER A 40 -13.06 2.57 -25.78
CA SER A 40 -13.88 2.24 -24.62
C SER A 40 -14.46 0.83 -24.72
N PHE A 41 -14.75 0.23 -23.57
CA PHE A 41 -15.31 -1.12 -23.45
C PHE A 41 -16.23 -1.21 -22.24
N HIS A 42 -17.02 -2.28 -22.18
CA HIS A 42 -17.97 -2.50 -21.09
C HIS A 42 -17.31 -3.20 -19.90
N SER A 43 -17.50 -2.67 -18.69
CA SER A 43 -16.93 -3.19 -17.43
C SER A 43 -17.15 -4.69 -17.20
N ASN A 44 -18.35 -5.21 -17.52
CA ASN A 44 -18.68 -6.63 -17.36
C ASN A 44 -17.73 -7.60 -18.07
N LEU A 45 -16.98 -7.14 -19.09
CA LEU A 45 -16.00 -7.97 -19.79
C LEU A 45 -14.77 -8.31 -18.93
N LEU A 46 -14.52 -7.55 -17.85
CA LEU A 46 -13.43 -7.76 -16.91
C LEU A 46 -13.83 -8.51 -15.64
N ILE A 47 -15.11 -8.48 -15.27
CA ILE A 47 -15.59 -9.10 -14.02
C ILE A 47 -15.32 -10.62 -14.07
N HIS A 48 -14.79 -11.16 -12.98
CA HIS A 48 -14.33 -12.54 -12.81
C HIS A 48 -13.25 -12.99 -13.80
N ARG A 49 -12.52 -12.05 -14.40
CA ARG A 49 -11.28 -12.35 -15.13
C ARG A 49 -10.07 -12.23 -14.20
N PRO A 50 -8.99 -13.00 -14.45
CA PRO A 50 -7.80 -12.89 -13.64
C PRO A 50 -7.05 -11.58 -13.90
N TYR A 51 -6.32 -11.13 -12.89
CA TYR A 51 -5.41 -10.00 -12.99
C TYR A 51 -4.19 -10.33 -13.88
N HIS A 52 -3.40 -9.31 -14.19
CA HIS A 52 -2.18 -9.36 -15.00
C HIS A 52 -2.35 -9.74 -16.47
N LEU A 53 -3.59 -9.94 -16.93
CA LEU A 53 -3.87 -10.12 -18.36
C LEU A 53 -3.82 -8.78 -19.10
N THR A 54 -3.22 -8.82 -20.29
CA THR A 54 -3.28 -7.75 -21.27
C THR A 54 -4.43 -8.01 -22.24
N TYR A 55 -5.30 -7.01 -22.39
CA TYR A 55 -6.43 -7.04 -23.31
C TYR A 55 -6.19 -6.12 -24.49
N GLU A 56 -6.64 -6.53 -25.67
CA GLU A 56 -6.75 -5.73 -26.88
C GLU A 56 -8.24 -5.50 -27.18
N LEU A 57 -8.60 -4.26 -27.47
CA LEU A 57 -9.96 -3.92 -27.87
C LEU A 57 -10.14 -4.29 -29.34
N ASN A 58 -11.12 -5.15 -29.63
CA ASN A 58 -11.50 -5.48 -31.01
C ASN A 58 -12.21 -4.30 -31.69
N ASP A 59 -12.31 -4.36 -33.01
CA ASP A 59 -13.15 -3.43 -33.76
C ASP A 59 -14.62 -3.78 -33.63
N LYS A 60 -15.49 -2.77 -33.81
CA LYS A 60 -16.93 -2.98 -33.74
C LYS A 60 -17.35 -3.74 -35.00
N SER A 61 -17.85 -4.96 -34.84
CA SER A 61 -18.40 -5.71 -35.97
C SER A 61 -19.59 -4.95 -36.57
N ALA A 62 -19.62 -4.82 -37.90
CA ALA A 62 -20.67 -4.12 -38.63
C ALA A 62 -22.06 -4.77 -38.48
N THR A 63 -22.16 -6.00 -37.94
CA THR A 63 -23.35 -6.85 -38.08
C THR A 63 -24.13 -7.12 -36.80
N SER A 64 -23.67 -6.79 -35.57
CA SER A 64 -24.50 -7.09 -34.37
C SER A 64 -24.09 -6.47 -33.02
N ASP A 65 -22.85 -6.01 -32.81
CA ASP A 65 -22.42 -5.66 -31.45
C ASP A 65 -22.50 -4.15 -31.20
N THR A 66 -23.34 -3.74 -30.25
CA THR A 66 -23.42 -2.34 -29.76
C THR A 66 -22.18 -1.92 -28.96
N PHE A 67 -21.32 -2.86 -28.57
CA PHE A 67 -20.16 -2.63 -27.70
C PHE A 67 -18.89 -3.36 -28.17
N THR A 68 -17.74 -2.82 -27.75
CA THR A 68 -16.41 -3.35 -28.07
C THR A 68 -16.10 -4.62 -27.27
N ARG A 69 -15.69 -5.71 -27.93
CA ARG A 69 -15.19 -6.93 -27.27
C ARG A 69 -13.71 -6.83 -26.90
N LEU A 70 -13.29 -7.64 -25.92
CA LEU A 70 -11.90 -7.74 -25.48
C LEU A 70 -11.30 -9.09 -25.90
N ARG A 71 -10.11 -9.05 -26.51
CA ARG A 71 -9.26 -10.22 -26.77
C ARG A 71 -8.12 -10.24 -25.75
N VAL A 72 -7.85 -11.40 -25.15
CA VAL A 72 -6.64 -11.59 -24.34
C VAL A 72 -5.43 -11.70 -25.28
N VAL A 73 -4.37 -10.94 -25.00
CA VAL A 73 -3.12 -10.97 -25.76
C VAL A 73 -2.16 -11.95 -25.06
N PRO A 74 -1.76 -13.06 -25.72
CA PRO A 74 -0.81 -14.00 -25.15
C PRO A 74 0.57 -13.40 -24.94
N ALA A 75 1.33 -13.93 -23.97
CA ALA A 75 2.70 -13.48 -23.70
C ALA A 75 3.63 -13.60 -24.93
N SER A 76 3.46 -14.63 -25.75
CA SER A 76 4.22 -14.80 -27.00
C SER A 76 4.01 -13.64 -27.98
N GLU A 77 2.80 -13.07 -28.04
CA GLU A 77 2.50 -11.90 -28.88
C GLU A 77 3.03 -10.60 -28.27
N LEU A 78 3.06 -10.48 -26.94
CA LEU A 78 3.60 -9.31 -26.24
C LEU A 78 5.13 -9.22 -26.35
N HIS A 79 5.80 -10.38 -26.40
CA HIS A 79 7.26 -10.47 -26.39
C HIS A 79 7.84 -10.92 -27.73
N ALA A 80 7.02 -11.01 -28.79
CA ALA A 80 7.44 -11.50 -30.11
C ALA A 80 8.71 -10.81 -30.65
N ASP A 81 8.79 -9.48 -30.52
CA ASP A 81 9.95 -8.71 -30.99
C ASP A 81 11.22 -9.01 -30.19
N VAL A 82 11.08 -9.21 -28.87
CA VAL A 82 12.21 -9.53 -27.99
C VAL A 82 12.71 -10.96 -28.25
N LEU A 83 11.78 -11.91 -28.43
CA LEU A 83 12.10 -13.29 -28.77
C LEU A 83 12.80 -13.40 -30.12
N ALA A 84 12.32 -12.65 -31.13
CA ALA A 84 12.98 -12.59 -32.44
C ALA A 84 14.39 -11.98 -32.35
N GLU A 85 14.59 -10.96 -31.51
CA GLU A 85 15.91 -10.38 -31.25
C GLU A 85 16.85 -11.37 -30.53
N GLU A 86 16.34 -12.14 -29.56
CA GLU A 86 17.11 -13.19 -28.86
C GLU A 86 17.49 -14.33 -29.80
N GLU A 87 16.57 -14.80 -30.64
CA GLU A 87 16.84 -15.83 -31.65
C GLU A 87 17.91 -15.36 -32.64
N ALA A 88 17.82 -14.11 -33.13
CA ALA A 88 18.82 -13.52 -34.02
C ALA A 88 20.19 -13.36 -33.33
N ALA A 89 20.21 -13.01 -32.04
CA ALA A 89 21.43 -12.92 -31.25
C ALA A 89 22.05 -14.31 -30.98
N GLY A 90 21.22 -15.33 -30.74
CA GLY A 90 21.64 -16.71 -30.51
C GLY A 90 22.06 -17.47 -31.77
N SER A 91 21.51 -17.10 -32.94
CA SER A 91 21.89 -17.66 -34.24
C SER A 91 23.18 -17.05 -34.81
N SER A 92 23.67 -15.97 -34.21
CA SER A 92 25.00 -15.44 -34.56
C SER A 92 26.06 -16.44 -34.10
N PRO A 93 26.97 -16.91 -34.97
CA PRO A 93 27.92 -17.95 -34.61
C PRO A 93 28.81 -17.43 -33.47
N SER A 94 28.60 -17.97 -32.27
CA SER A 94 29.52 -17.76 -31.17
C SER A 94 30.87 -18.35 -31.56
N ARG A 95 31.91 -17.53 -31.38
CA ARG A 95 33.32 -17.89 -31.43
C ARG A 95 33.53 -19.29 -30.86
N GLN A 96 34.19 -20.14 -31.64
CA GLN A 96 34.75 -21.40 -31.15
C GLN A 96 35.58 -21.15 -29.89
N ASP A 97 35.32 -21.97 -28.88
CA ASP A 97 36.17 -22.19 -27.72
C ASP A 97 37.62 -22.42 -28.14
N SER A 98 38.46 -21.38 -28.08
CA SER A 98 39.91 -21.55 -27.86
C SER A 98 40.57 -20.23 -27.49
N ALA A 99 41.30 -20.29 -26.38
CA ALA A 99 42.28 -19.32 -25.85
C ALA A 99 41.75 -18.15 -24.98
N ALA A 100 42.55 -17.91 -23.93
CA ALA A 100 42.37 -17.08 -22.76
C ALA A 100 42.09 -15.58 -23.04
N PRO A 101 41.64 -14.80 -22.04
CA PRO A 101 41.09 -13.47 -22.24
C PRO A 101 42.21 -12.44 -22.32
N GLU A 102 42.57 -12.05 -23.54
CA GLU A 102 43.25 -10.77 -23.76
C GLU A 102 42.26 -9.73 -24.26
N GLU A 103 42.39 -8.56 -23.66
CA GLU A 103 41.54 -7.39 -23.72
C GLU A 103 41.29 -6.93 -25.17
N ALA A 104 40.08 -7.17 -25.67
CA ALA A 104 39.51 -6.36 -26.73
C ALA A 104 38.65 -5.26 -26.10
N ILE A 105 39.30 -4.33 -25.39
CA ILE A 105 38.75 -2.99 -25.20
C ILE A 105 38.78 -2.37 -26.59
N ILE A 106 37.63 -2.38 -27.28
CA ILE A 106 37.43 -1.58 -28.48
C ILE A 106 37.30 -0.13 -27.98
N SER A 107 38.44 0.54 -27.85
CA SER A 107 38.50 1.98 -27.70
C SER A 107 37.89 2.61 -28.95
N ALA A 108 36.85 3.40 -28.75
CA ALA A 108 36.32 4.28 -29.79
C ALA A 108 37.42 5.27 -30.22
N VAL A 109 37.98 5.04 -31.40
CA VAL A 109 38.78 6.03 -32.12
C VAL A 109 38.23 6.09 -33.55
N ASP A 110 37.75 7.28 -33.91
CA ASP A 110 37.41 7.78 -35.24
C ASP A 110 36.64 6.84 -36.20
N GLY A 111 35.31 6.97 -36.17
CA GLY A 111 34.62 7.54 -37.32
C GLY A 111 34.43 6.72 -38.60
N ILE A 112 34.64 5.39 -38.58
CA ILE A 112 34.31 4.53 -39.72
C ILE A 112 33.70 3.20 -39.25
N GLU A 113 32.37 3.17 -39.15
CA GLU A 113 31.60 1.92 -39.10
C GLU A 113 31.33 1.45 -40.53
N TYR A 114 31.98 0.36 -40.94
CA TYR A 114 31.76 -0.31 -42.22
C TYR A 114 30.46 -1.13 -42.20
N SER A 115 29.71 -1.10 -43.30
CA SER A 115 28.60 -2.03 -43.53
C SER A 115 29.15 -3.44 -43.72
N LEU A 116 28.96 -4.32 -42.74
CA LEU A 116 29.21 -5.75 -42.92
C LEU A 116 28.09 -6.30 -43.83
N VAL A 117 28.46 -6.62 -45.07
CA VAL A 117 27.62 -7.42 -45.97
C VAL A 117 28.17 -8.83 -45.92
N ASP A 118 27.33 -9.81 -45.61
CA ASP A 118 27.74 -11.20 -45.68
C ASP A 118 28.03 -11.56 -47.16
N ASN A 119 29.27 -11.96 -47.45
CA ASN A 119 29.74 -12.19 -48.83
C ASN A 119 29.08 -13.41 -49.50
N GLU A 120 28.42 -14.29 -48.73
CA GLU A 120 27.73 -15.47 -49.28
C GLU A 120 26.23 -15.25 -49.52
N THR A 121 25.57 -14.40 -48.72
CA THR A 121 24.11 -14.17 -48.80
C THR A 121 23.73 -12.78 -49.34
N GLY A 122 24.67 -11.83 -49.40
CA GLY A 122 24.40 -10.45 -49.79
C GLY A 122 23.56 -9.66 -48.78
N ALA A 123 23.31 -10.21 -47.59
CA ALA A 123 22.51 -9.58 -46.55
C ALA A 123 23.33 -8.51 -45.80
N VAL A 124 22.78 -7.29 -45.71
CA VAL A 124 23.41 -6.15 -45.02
C VAL A 124 23.17 -6.29 -43.51
N VAL A 125 24.23 -6.54 -42.74
CA VAL A 125 24.19 -6.88 -41.31
C VAL A 125 24.15 -5.63 -40.40
N VAL A 126 24.72 -4.50 -40.81
CA VAL A 126 24.69 -3.23 -40.04
C VAL A 126 24.53 -2.04 -41.00
N ARG A 127 23.47 -1.24 -40.81
CA ARG A 127 23.19 -0.01 -41.58
C ARG A 127 23.56 1.22 -40.72
N SER A 128 24.35 2.16 -41.25
CA SER A 128 24.74 3.38 -40.52
C SER A 128 23.80 4.54 -40.81
N ASN A 129 23.50 5.35 -39.80
CA ASN A 129 22.62 6.52 -39.89
C ASN A 129 23.29 7.77 -40.51
N ARG A 130 24.53 7.64 -41.04
CA ARG A 130 25.36 8.77 -41.50
C ARG A 130 24.77 9.57 -42.67
N GLU A 131 23.89 8.97 -43.48
CA GLU A 131 23.27 9.60 -44.66
C GLU A 131 21.82 10.07 -44.44
N ILE A 132 21.39 10.22 -43.18
CA ILE A 132 20.03 10.67 -42.83
C ILE A 132 19.83 12.14 -43.25
N ILE A 133 19.35 12.35 -44.47
CA ILE A 133 18.88 13.64 -44.98
C ILE A 133 17.38 13.82 -44.63
N ASP A 134 17.06 15.06 -44.24
CA ASP A 134 15.75 15.71 -43.96
C ASP A 134 14.66 14.91 -43.21
N ASP A 135 14.32 15.35 -42.00
CA ASP A 135 13.35 14.71 -41.12
C ASP A 135 11.88 15.02 -41.46
N ASN A 136 11.61 16.13 -42.18
CA ASN A 136 10.24 16.59 -42.43
C ASN A 136 9.53 15.85 -43.57
N ALA A 137 10.26 15.16 -44.45
CA ALA A 137 9.71 14.52 -45.66
C ALA A 137 9.58 12.98 -45.56
N ARG A 138 9.79 12.39 -44.37
CA ARG A 138 9.91 10.93 -44.22
C ARG A 138 8.58 10.18 -44.09
N GLN A 139 7.55 10.86 -43.60
CA GLN A 139 6.22 10.28 -43.45
C GLN A 139 5.31 10.84 -44.54
N THR A 140 4.91 9.99 -45.48
CA THR A 140 4.06 10.41 -46.62
C THR A 140 2.59 10.56 -46.24
N LEU A 141 2.14 9.86 -45.18
CA LEU A 141 0.78 10.01 -44.66
C LEU A 141 0.62 11.34 -43.93
N THR A 142 -0.36 12.12 -44.37
CA THR A 142 -0.70 13.39 -43.73
C THR A 142 -1.38 13.17 -42.38
N TRP A 143 -1.36 14.18 -41.52
CA TRP A 143 -2.07 14.11 -40.24
C TRP A 143 -3.59 13.87 -40.42
N GLN A 144 -4.20 14.47 -41.44
CA GLN A 144 -5.63 14.31 -41.74
C GLN A 144 -5.97 12.88 -42.15
N GLU A 145 -5.13 12.25 -42.98
CA GLU A 145 -5.28 10.84 -43.35
C GLU A 145 -5.13 9.91 -42.13
N ILE A 146 -4.16 10.19 -41.25
CA ILE A 146 -3.99 9.42 -40.00
C ILE A 146 -5.22 9.58 -39.08
N GLU A 147 -5.87 10.73 -39.06
CA GLU A 147 -7.12 10.91 -38.32
C GLU A 147 -8.31 10.21 -38.96
N ALA A 148 -8.39 10.19 -40.30
CA ALA A 148 -9.41 9.44 -41.02
C ALA A 148 -9.29 7.93 -40.70
N LEU A 149 -8.08 7.38 -40.77
CA LEU A 149 -7.81 5.96 -40.44
C LEU A 149 -8.16 5.60 -38.99
N LYS A 150 -8.06 6.54 -38.05
CA LYS A 150 -8.53 6.34 -36.67
C LYS A 150 -10.05 6.39 -36.54
N ARG A 151 -10.71 7.22 -37.36
CA ARG A 151 -12.15 7.50 -37.26
C ARG A 151 -12.97 6.41 -37.90
N ASP A 152 -12.50 5.87 -39.02
CA ASP A 152 -13.21 4.84 -39.76
C ASP A 152 -13.33 3.53 -38.98
N GLY A 153 -12.46 3.31 -37.97
CA GLY A 153 -12.60 2.22 -36.99
C GLY A 153 -12.58 0.81 -37.59
N THR A 154 -12.31 0.71 -38.89
CA THR A 154 -12.19 -0.50 -39.70
C THR A 154 -10.78 -1.08 -39.65
N ASP A 155 -9.77 -0.21 -39.48
CA ASP A 155 -8.38 -0.63 -39.42
C ASP A 155 -7.98 -0.88 -37.97
N SER A 156 -7.63 -2.14 -37.68
CA SER A 156 -7.06 -2.49 -36.38
C SER A 156 -5.84 -1.61 -36.09
N GLY A 157 -5.57 -1.31 -34.82
CA GLY A 157 -4.40 -0.47 -34.46
C GLY A 157 -3.08 -1.00 -35.02
N LYS A 158 -3.02 -2.30 -35.36
CA LYS A 158 -1.92 -2.98 -36.04
C LYS A 158 -1.81 -2.61 -37.52
N GLU A 159 -2.92 -2.56 -38.26
CA GLU A 159 -2.95 -2.16 -39.66
C GLU A 159 -2.52 -0.70 -39.83
N LEU A 160 -2.97 0.18 -38.93
CA LEU A 160 -2.50 1.57 -38.93
C LEU A 160 -0.97 1.65 -38.72
N ILE A 161 -0.42 0.84 -37.82
CA ILE A 161 1.04 0.78 -37.60
C ILE A 161 1.74 0.23 -38.83
N ALA A 162 1.25 -0.85 -39.44
CA ALA A 162 1.82 -1.43 -40.65
C ALA A 162 1.83 -0.42 -41.80
N LYS A 163 0.71 0.29 -42.03
CA LYS A 163 0.60 1.33 -43.04
C LYS A 163 1.58 2.49 -42.77
N LEU A 164 1.71 2.92 -41.51
CA LEU A 164 2.67 3.94 -41.09
C LEU A 164 4.13 3.52 -41.24
N MET A 165 4.42 2.22 -41.16
CA MET A 165 5.76 1.68 -41.39
C MET A 165 6.07 1.59 -42.89
N LEU A 166 5.12 1.15 -43.71
CA LEU A 166 5.25 1.08 -45.18
C LEU A 166 5.38 2.48 -45.82
N SER A 167 4.66 3.48 -45.29
CA SER A 167 4.67 4.85 -45.80
C SER A 167 5.91 5.66 -45.37
N HIS A 168 6.82 5.06 -44.61
CA HIS A 168 8.01 5.74 -44.10
C HIS A 168 9.19 5.55 -45.07
N THR A 169 9.53 6.59 -45.84
CA THR A 169 10.53 6.53 -46.92
C THR A 169 11.95 6.18 -46.45
N GLY A 170 12.33 6.62 -45.24
CA GLY A 170 13.64 6.34 -44.64
C GLY A 170 13.65 5.12 -43.71
N MET A 171 12.73 4.15 -43.88
CA MET A 171 12.69 2.99 -42.98
C MET A 171 13.89 2.06 -43.23
N ASP A 172 14.26 1.86 -44.50
CA ASP A 172 15.40 1.00 -44.85
C ASP A 172 16.74 1.58 -44.40
N GLN A 173 16.85 2.89 -44.19
CA GLN A 173 18.09 3.51 -43.72
C GLN A 173 18.31 3.31 -42.20
N LYS A 174 17.31 2.80 -41.47
CA LYS A 174 17.37 2.62 -40.03
C LYS A 174 18.07 1.31 -39.65
N THR A 175 18.86 1.36 -38.58
CA THR A 175 19.31 0.16 -37.87
C THR A 175 18.13 -0.66 -37.35
N THR A 176 18.34 -1.96 -37.15
CA THR A 176 17.37 -2.87 -36.50
C THR A 176 16.83 -2.29 -35.18
N PHE A 177 17.72 -1.76 -34.33
CA PHE A 177 17.35 -1.15 -33.05
C PHE A 177 16.52 0.13 -33.20
N SER A 178 16.82 0.98 -34.17
CA SER A 178 16.06 2.21 -34.41
C SER A 178 14.70 1.93 -35.05
N MET A 179 14.61 0.88 -35.88
CA MET A 179 13.34 0.36 -36.38
C MET A 179 12.47 -0.20 -35.24
N ALA A 180 13.03 -1.04 -34.36
CA ALA A 180 12.34 -1.56 -33.17
C ALA A 180 11.85 -0.43 -32.25
N LYS A 181 12.71 0.57 -31.98
CA LYS A 181 12.34 1.77 -31.20
C LYS A 181 11.18 2.55 -31.85
N TYR A 182 11.21 2.69 -33.18
CA TYR A 182 10.14 3.38 -33.92
C TYR A 182 8.84 2.60 -33.85
N LYS A 183 8.87 1.28 -34.08
CA LYS A 183 7.70 0.38 -33.96
C LYS A 183 7.08 0.48 -32.57
N LEU A 184 7.89 0.32 -31.51
CA LEU A 184 7.45 0.44 -30.12
C LEU A 184 6.78 1.79 -29.83
N LEU A 185 7.33 2.90 -30.35
CA LEU A 185 6.71 4.23 -30.21
C LEU A 185 5.32 4.30 -30.86
N LYS A 186 5.14 3.66 -32.02
CA LYS A 186 3.85 3.60 -32.72
C LYS A 186 2.87 2.67 -32.01
N GLU A 187 3.35 1.53 -31.52
CA GLU A 187 2.57 0.60 -30.70
C GLU A 187 2.02 1.27 -29.45
N LYS A 188 2.87 1.97 -28.68
CA LYS A 188 2.43 2.73 -27.49
C LYS A 188 1.36 3.79 -27.80
N LYS A 189 1.35 4.31 -29.03
CA LYS A 189 0.43 5.38 -29.46
C LYS A 189 -0.88 4.84 -30.04
N PHE A 190 -0.85 3.75 -30.79
CA PHE A 190 -1.97 3.30 -31.62
C PHE A 190 -2.55 1.93 -31.22
N LEU A 191 -1.78 1.05 -30.55
CA LEU A 191 -2.36 -0.20 -30.07
C LEU A 191 -3.37 0.07 -28.96
N ARG A 192 -4.57 -0.44 -29.16
CA ARG A 192 -5.69 -0.34 -28.21
C ARG A 192 -5.59 -1.45 -27.17
N ARG A 193 -4.48 -1.47 -26.44
CA ARG A 193 -4.20 -2.46 -25.39
C ARG A 193 -4.27 -1.85 -23.99
N PHE A 194 -4.49 -2.68 -22.98
CA PHE A 194 -4.29 -2.32 -21.57
C PHE A 194 -4.07 -3.56 -20.73
N THR A 195 -3.39 -3.43 -19.60
CA THR A 195 -3.20 -4.53 -18.64
C THR A 195 -3.92 -4.21 -17.35
N VAL A 196 -4.67 -5.17 -16.80
CA VAL A 196 -5.36 -5.00 -15.52
C VAL A 196 -4.45 -5.49 -14.40
N LEU A 197 -4.20 -4.64 -13.40
CA LEU A 197 -3.39 -4.94 -12.23
C LEU A 197 -4.24 -4.81 -10.96
N PRO A 198 -3.95 -5.62 -9.93
CA PRO A 198 -4.63 -5.49 -8.65
C PRO A 198 -4.27 -4.18 -7.98
N LEU A 199 -5.15 -3.72 -7.09
CA LEU A 199 -4.81 -2.62 -6.20
C LEU A 199 -4.19 -3.15 -4.90
N ASP A 200 -2.88 -3.32 -4.95
CA ASP A 200 -2.01 -3.53 -3.80
C ASP A 200 -1.37 -2.21 -3.35
N VAL A 201 -0.69 -2.25 -2.19
CA VAL A 201 0.01 -1.09 -1.62
C VAL A 201 1.06 -0.55 -2.60
N SER A 202 1.78 -1.43 -3.31
CA SER A 202 2.78 -1.07 -4.32
C SER A 202 2.20 -0.32 -5.52
N ASN A 203 1.14 -0.84 -6.15
CA ASN A 203 0.50 -0.21 -7.31
C ASN A 203 -0.19 1.09 -6.92
N PHE A 204 -0.79 1.16 -5.72
CA PHE A 204 -1.31 2.43 -5.20
C PHE A 204 -0.18 3.44 -5.01
N GLY A 205 0.93 3.06 -4.37
CA GLY A 205 2.09 3.91 -4.17
C GLY A 205 2.64 4.44 -5.49
N SER A 206 2.80 3.55 -6.49
CA SER A 206 3.23 3.94 -7.85
C SER A 206 2.24 4.91 -8.50
N TYR A 207 0.92 4.70 -8.36
CA TYR A 207 -0.10 5.59 -8.90
C TYR A 207 -0.08 6.96 -8.20
N ALA A 208 -0.06 6.98 -6.87
CA ALA A 208 -0.03 8.19 -6.07
C ALA A 208 1.23 9.02 -6.35
N LEU A 209 2.38 8.36 -6.48
CA LEU A 209 3.66 9.01 -6.75
C LEU A 209 3.75 9.55 -8.18
N HIS A 210 3.29 8.81 -9.21
CA HIS A 210 3.54 9.19 -10.61
C HIS A 210 2.39 9.94 -11.28
N GLU A 211 1.15 9.58 -10.98
CA GLU A 211 -0.04 9.98 -11.75
C GLU A 211 -0.96 10.94 -10.99
N ARG A 212 -0.87 10.95 -9.66
CA ARG A 212 -1.67 11.82 -8.79
C ARG A 212 -0.78 12.86 -8.11
N ASP A 213 -0.91 12.99 -6.79
CA ASP A 213 -0.28 14.02 -5.98
C ASP A 213 0.71 13.36 -5.01
N SER A 214 1.99 13.42 -5.35
CA SER A 214 3.07 12.80 -4.58
C SER A 214 3.22 13.43 -3.19
N ASN A 215 2.86 14.70 -3.04
CA ASN A 215 2.99 15.40 -1.75
C ASN A 215 2.03 14.83 -0.70
N LYS A 216 0.87 14.33 -1.12
CA LYS A 216 -0.11 13.70 -0.20
C LYS A 216 0.39 12.43 0.46
N ILE A 217 1.37 11.76 -0.15
CA ILE A 217 2.04 10.59 0.43
C ILE A 217 3.44 10.91 0.91
N MET A 218 3.75 12.20 1.13
CA MET A 218 5.09 12.68 1.52
C MET A 218 6.22 12.20 0.59
N GLU A 219 5.90 12.07 -0.71
CA GLU A 219 6.78 11.53 -1.75
C GLU A 219 7.38 10.14 -1.43
N MET A 220 6.71 9.37 -0.56
CA MET A 220 7.19 8.08 -0.10
C MET A 220 7.23 7.08 -1.26
N ARG A 221 8.43 6.54 -1.52
CA ARG A 221 8.67 5.56 -2.58
C ARG A 221 8.38 4.15 -2.09
N GLU A 222 8.19 3.23 -3.04
CA GLU A 222 7.83 1.83 -2.76
C GLU A 222 8.82 1.15 -1.82
N GLU A 223 10.12 1.37 -2.05
CA GLU A 223 11.19 0.86 -1.19
C GLU A 223 11.10 1.41 0.24
N MET A 224 10.69 2.66 0.42
CA MET A 224 10.59 3.30 1.74
C MET A 224 9.43 2.73 2.55
N VAL A 225 8.28 2.54 1.90
CA VAL A 225 7.11 1.90 2.51
C VAL A 225 7.47 0.49 2.99
N GLY A 226 8.14 -0.28 2.13
CA GLY A 226 8.60 -1.63 2.44
C GLY A 226 9.60 -1.66 3.60
N LEU A 227 10.63 -0.80 3.55
CA LEU A 227 11.65 -0.71 4.60
C LEU A 227 11.07 -0.27 5.94
N LEU A 228 10.15 0.70 5.95
CA LEU A 228 9.55 1.20 7.17
C LEU A 228 8.81 0.10 7.93
N GLY A 229 8.01 -0.72 7.22
CA GLY A 229 7.34 -1.89 7.80
C GLY A 229 8.32 -2.97 8.26
N CYS A 230 9.40 -3.24 7.50
CA CYS A 230 10.42 -4.22 7.88
C CYS A 230 11.21 -3.80 9.12
N TRP A 231 11.70 -2.56 9.18
CA TRP A 231 12.51 -2.06 10.29
C TRP A 231 11.70 -1.88 11.58
N ALA A 232 10.42 -1.55 11.45
CA ALA A 232 9.49 -1.56 12.57
C ALA A 232 9.07 -2.98 12.99
N ASN A 233 9.58 -4.03 12.34
CA ASN A 233 9.21 -5.42 12.54
C ASN A 233 7.69 -5.62 12.51
N VAL A 234 6.99 -5.02 11.54
CA VAL A 234 5.54 -5.13 11.43
C VAL A 234 5.17 -6.48 10.83
N HIS A 235 4.46 -7.28 11.61
CA HIS A 235 4.07 -8.65 11.28
C HIS A 235 2.72 -9.01 11.88
N PHE A 236 2.09 -10.03 11.29
CA PHE A 236 0.95 -10.74 11.86
C PHE A 236 1.38 -11.57 13.08
N SER A 237 0.65 -11.46 14.18
CA SER A 237 0.93 -12.15 15.44
C SER A 237 0.05 -13.38 15.68
N GLY A 238 -1.23 -13.30 15.35
CA GLY A 238 -2.18 -14.39 15.60
C GLY A 238 -3.62 -13.99 15.34
N VAL A 239 -4.51 -14.97 15.24
CA VAL A 239 -5.96 -14.74 15.11
C VAL A 239 -6.52 -14.29 16.45
N ASP A 240 -7.41 -13.30 16.42
CA ASP A 240 -8.04 -12.77 17.62
C ASP A 240 -8.99 -13.82 18.23
N GLN A 241 -8.93 -14.04 19.55
CA GLN A 241 -9.78 -15.03 20.24
C GLN A 241 -11.28 -14.70 20.08
N VAL A 242 -11.62 -13.42 19.91
CA VAL A 242 -12.99 -12.97 19.65
C VAL A 242 -13.48 -13.38 18.26
N GLU A 243 -12.58 -13.46 17.26
CA GLU A 243 -12.92 -13.94 15.91
C GLU A 243 -13.18 -15.46 15.90
N LEU A 244 -12.53 -16.23 16.77
CA LEU A 244 -12.68 -17.69 16.89
C LEU A 244 -14.01 -18.12 17.55
N GLY A 245 -14.81 -17.18 18.09
CA GLY A 245 -16.09 -17.50 18.72
C GLY A 245 -15.99 -18.09 20.13
N ASP A 246 -14.78 -18.28 20.64
CA ASP A 246 -14.46 -18.81 21.98
C ASP A 246 -14.51 -17.73 23.07
N ALA A 247 -15.27 -16.65 22.85
CA ALA A 247 -15.48 -15.65 23.90
C ALA A 247 -16.11 -16.37 25.11
N PRO A 248 -15.43 -16.42 26.27
CA PRO A 248 -16.03 -17.01 27.45
C PRO A 248 -17.37 -16.32 27.68
N GLN A 249 -18.41 -17.10 28.01
CA GLN A 249 -19.68 -16.55 28.47
C GLN A 249 -19.40 -15.84 29.81
N THR A 250 -18.95 -14.59 29.69
CA THR A 250 -18.64 -13.75 30.84
C THR A 250 -19.97 -13.53 31.56
N PRO A 251 -20.05 -13.73 32.89
CA PRO A 251 -21.28 -13.45 33.63
C PRO A 251 -21.75 -12.03 33.34
N ALA A 252 -23.08 -11.82 33.34
CA ALA A 252 -23.67 -10.51 33.10
C ALA A 252 -23.11 -9.51 34.13
N LYS A 253 -22.23 -8.63 33.66
CA LYS A 253 -21.62 -7.57 34.46
C LYS A 253 -22.63 -6.43 34.64
N THR A 254 -22.55 -5.74 35.76
CA THR A 254 -23.32 -4.50 35.94
C THR A 254 -22.76 -3.39 35.04
N GLU A 255 -23.59 -2.40 34.68
CA GLU A 255 -23.13 -1.28 33.84
C GLU A 255 -21.94 -0.53 34.47
N GLN A 256 -21.89 -0.46 35.80
CA GLN A 256 -20.79 0.12 36.56
C GLN A 256 -19.50 -0.69 36.44
N GLU A 257 -19.58 -2.03 36.52
CA GLU A 257 -18.42 -2.91 36.34
C GLU A 257 -17.83 -2.79 34.92
N GLU A 258 -18.69 -2.71 33.90
CA GLU A 258 -18.25 -2.49 32.51
C GLU A 258 -17.54 -1.13 32.34
N MET A 259 -18.03 -0.08 33.01
CA MET A 259 -17.39 1.24 32.99
C MET A 259 -16.03 1.24 33.69
N GLU A 260 -15.89 0.54 34.81
CA GLU A 260 -14.60 0.42 35.50
C GLU A 260 -13.58 -0.41 34.70
N GLU A 261 -14.02 -1.43 33.97
CA GLU A 261 -13.16 -2.19 33.06
C GLU A 261 -12.67 -1.35 31.88
N ILE A 262 -13.50 -0.44 31.36
CA ILE A 262 -13.08 0.52 30.32
C ILE A 262 -12.01 1.48 30.84
N LYS A 263 -12.15 1.97 32.08
CA LYS A 263 -11.18 2.88 32.72
C LYS A 263 -9.84 2.19 33.05
N LYS A 264 -9.82 0.86 33.08
CA LYS A 264 -8.63 0.04 33.34
C LYS A 264 -8.51 -1.05 32.26
N PRO A 265 -8.24 -0.65 31.00
CA PRO A 265 -8.19 -1.60 29.91
C PRO A 265 -7.08 -2.62 30.16
N LYS A 266 -7.40 -3.90 29.97
CA LYS A 266 -6.39 -4.95 29.96
C LYS A 266 -5.46 -4.73 28.76
N GLN A 267 -4.17 -4.90 28.98
CA GLN A 267 -3.20 -4.87 27.89
C GLN A 267 -3.51 -6.01 26.91
N PRO A 268 -3.55 -5.74 25.60
CA PRO A 268 -3.75 -6.76 24.58
C PRO A 268 -2.62 -7.81 24.63
N GLU A 269 -2.96 -9.06 24.37
CA GLU A 269 -2.01 -10.19 24.40
C GLU A 269 -1.13 -10.26 23.14
N GLY A 270 -1.58 -9.68 22.02
CA GLY A 270 -0.87 -9.70 20.73
C GLY A 270 -0.05 -8.45 20.42
N THR A 271 0.44 -8.38 19.19
CA THR A 271 1.20 -7.21 18.72
C THR A 271 0.30 -5.98 18.56
N ARG A 272 0.83 -4.83 19.00
CA ARG A 272 0.21 -3.52 18.82
C ARG A 272 1.26 -2.50 18.40
N TYR A 273 0.94 -1.69 17.40
CA TYR A 273 1.85 -0.67 16.88
C TYR A 273 1.32 0.74 17.17
N LEU A 274 2.23 1.63 17.53
CA LEU A 274 1.95 3.06 17.64
C LEU A 274 2.31 3.72 16.31
N VAL A 275 1.38 4.44 15.71
CA VAL A 275 1.51 4.94 14.34
C VAL A 275 1.16 6.42 14.28
N VAL A 276 2.00 7.21 13.59
CA VAL A 276 1.68 8.59 13.19
C VAL A 276 1.72 8.64 11.67
N ASP A 277 0.62 9.04 11.04
CA ASP A 277 0.47 8.99 9.58
C ASP A 277 -0.17 10.26 9.01
N ASP A 278 0.62 11.06 8.30
CA ASP A 278 0.18 12.21 7.50
C ASP A 278 0.05 11.89 5.99
N THR A 279 0.22 10.61 5.59
CA THR A 279 0.11 10.15 4.19
C THR A 279 -1.33 9.87 3.73
N GLY A 280 -2.32 10.32 4.52
CA GLY A 280 -3.74 10.11 4.24
C GLY A 280 -4.21 8.67 4.42
N GLY A 281 -3.49 7.86 5.20
CA GLY A 281 -3.79 6.44 5.43
C GLY A 281 -3.02 5.48 4.53
N PHE A 282 -2.07 5.96 3.72
CA PHE A 282 -1.25 5.10 2.86
C PHE A 282 -0.27 4.24 3.69
N LEU A 283 0.40 4.84 4.67
CA LEU A 283 1.20 4.08 5.63
C LEU A 283 0.33 3.11 6.42
N VAL A 284 -0.85 3.55 6.87
CA VAL A 284 -1.78 2.64 7.57
C VAL A 284 -2.14 1.43 6.71
N ALA A 285 -2.41 1.61 5.41
CA ALA A 285 -2.66 0.52 4.49
C ALA A 285 -1.46 -0.45 4.41
N ALA A 286 -0.25 0.07 4.26
CA ALA A 286 0.97 -0.73 4.17
C ALA A 286 1.21 -1.60 5.41
N LEU A 287 1.00 -1.03 6.60
CA LEU A 287 1.13 -1.75 7.86
C LEU A 287 0.02 -2.80 8.02
N ALA A 288 -1.22 -2.44 7.67
CA ALA A 288 -2.35 -3.35 7.70
C ALA A 288 -2.21 -4.55 6.75
N GLU A 289 -1.59 -4.36 5.58
CA GLU A 289 -1.30 -5.43 4.63
C GLU A 289 -0.35 -6.45 5.25
N ARG A 290 0.75 -5.99 5.87
CA ARG A 290 1.72 -6.84 6.58
C ARG A 290 1.13 -7.54 7.80
N MET A 291 0.15 -6.93 8.43
CA MET A 291 -0.59 -7.48 9.56
C MET A 291 -1.76 -8.38 9.11
N GLY A 292 -2.01 -8.56 7.81
CA GLY A 292 -3.08 -9.42 7.31
C GLY A 292 -4.51 -8.92 7.61
N VAL A 293 -4.68 -7.61 7.84
CA VAL A 293 -5.96 -6.97 8.23
C VAL A 293 -6.44 -5.91 7.24
N LEU A 294 -5.73 -5.73 6.11
CA LEU A 294 -6.15 -4.81 5.05
C LEU A 294 -7.26 -5.38 4.18
N TYR A 295 -7.22 -6.67 3.85
CA TYR A 295 -8.15 -7.29 2.92
C TYR A 295 -9.21 -8.13 3.63
N PRO A 296 -10.46 -8.15 3.15
CA PRO A 296 -11.48 -9.07 3.67
C PRO A 296 -11.02 -10.53 3.52
N LYS A 297 -11.06 -11.30 4.63
CA LYS A 297 -10.73 -12.72 4.62
C LYS A 297 -11.68 -13.49 3.70
N THR A 298 -11.11 -14.35 2.86
CA THR A 298 -11.87 -15.18 1.91
C THR A 298 -12.49 -16.38 2.63
N THR A 299 -13.46 -17.08 2.01
CA THR A 299 -14.12 -18.23 2.65
C THR A 299 -13.11 -19.33 3.02
N GLU A 300 -12.16 -19.63 2.13
CA GLU A 300 -11.07 -20.61 2.37
C GLU A 300 -10.14 -20.17 3.52
N GLU A 301 -9.83 -18.87 3.63
CA GLU A 301 -9.03 -18.36 4.75
C GLU A 301 -9.82 -18.41 6.07
N LYS A 302 -11.14 -18.27 6.02
CA LYS A 302 -12.00 -18.48 7.19
C LYS A 302 -12.02 -19.95 7.60
N GLU A 303 -12.05 -20.88 6.65
CA GLU A 303 -11.95 -22.33 6.94
C GLU A 303 -10.58 -22.70 7.52
N ALA A 304 -9.49 -22.23 6.89
CA ALA A 304 -8.12 -22.51 7.34
C ALA A 304 -7.82 -21.93 8.73
N ASN A 305 -8.41 -20.79 9.07
CA ASN A 305 -8.27 -20.16 10.38
C ASN A 305 -9.29 -20.66 11.42
N GLY A 306 -10.11 -21.67 11.10
CA GLY A 306 -11.14 -22.20 12.01
C GLY A 306 -12.30 -21.25 12.32
N LEU A 307 -12.50 -20.21 11.49
CA LEU A 307 -13.51 -19.16 11.65
C LEU A 307 -14.89 -19.55 11.11
N LEU A 308 -15.03 -20.74 10.52
CA LEU A 308 -16.30 -21.33 10.10
C LEU A 308 -16.67 -22.45 11.07
N GLN A 309 -17.67 -22.20 11.91
CA GLN A 309 -18.32 -23.27 12.67
C GLN A 309 -19.05 -24.19 11.70
N THR A 310 -18.58 -25.43 11.57
CA THR A 310 -19.40 -26.50 10.99
C THR A 310 -20.61 -26.67 11.89
N SER A 311 -21.77 -26.18 11.46
CA SER A 311 -23.01 -26.59 12.09
C SER A 311 -23.15 -28.09 11.86
N ASP A 312 -23.02 -28.87 12.93
CA ASP A 312 -23.43 -30.26 12.98
C ASP A 312 -24.94 -30.33 12.66
N GLY A 313 -25.23 -30.45 11.37
CA GLY A 313 -26.49 -30.86 10.81
C GLY A 313 -26.19 -32.04 9.91
N ALA A 314 -26.57 -33.24 10.35
CA ALA A 314 -26.38 -34.48 9.62
C ALA A 314 -26.73 -34.33 8.12
N PRO A 315 -25.93 -34.90 7.19
CA PRO A 315 -26.24 -34.83 5.77
C PRO A 315 -27.46 -35.71 5.47
N THR A 316 -28.59 -35.08 5.14
CA THR A 316 -29.71 -35.77 4.50
C THR A 316 -29.27 -36.20 3.09
N PRO A 317 -29.40 -37.48 2.70
CA PRO A 317 -28.93 -37.94 1.40
C PRO A 317 -29.74 -37.28 0.28
N ALA A 318 -29.01 -36.72 -0.70
CA ALA A 318 -29.57 -36.13 -1.91
C ALA A 318 -30.31 -37.18 -2.73
N ALA A 319 -31.55 -36.89 -3.11
CA ALA A 319 -32.32 -37.67 -4.06
C ALA A 319 -31.72 -37.55 -5.48
N ALA A 320 -31.65 -38.69 -6.17
CA ALA A 320 -31.08 -38.85 -7.49
C ALA A 320 -31.81 -38.04 -8.59
N PRO A 321 -31.13 -37.66 -9.69
CA PRO A 321 -31.74 -36.92 -10.78
C PRO A 321 -32.54 -37.86 -11.70
N VAL A 322 -33.80 -37.52 -11.94
CA VAL A 322 -34.62 -38.15 -13.00
C VAL A 322 -34.38 -37.40 -14.30
N LYS A 323 -33.96 -38.15 -15.33
CA LYS A 323 -33.88 -37.71 -16.73
C LYS A 323 -35.29 -37.58 -17.32
N SER A 324 -35.50 -36.60 -18.18
CA SER A 324 -36.46 -36.75 -19.28
C SER A 324 -35.98 -35.99 -20.51
N GLU A 325 -36.07 -36.71 -21.63
CA GLU A 325 -35.59 -36.39 -22.97
C GLU A 325 -36.49 -35.38 -23.70
N VAL A 326 -35.94 -34.92 -24.83
CA VAL A 326 -36.40 -33.90 -25.78
C VAL A 326 -37.61 -34.38 -26.58
N GLU A 327 -38.51 -33.47 -26.98
CA GLU A 327 -39.16 -33.53 -28.30
C GLU A 327 -39.63 -32.14 -28.81
N ASP A 328 -39.37 -31.92 -30.10
CA ASP A 328 -39.64 -30.75 -30.96
C ASP A 328 -41.13 -30.63 -31.36
N SER A 329 -41.61 -29.41 -31.66
CA SER A 329 -42.50 -29.11 -32.81
C SER A 329 -42.86 -27.62 -32.93
N ALA A 330 -43.20 -27.20 -34.14
CA ALA A 330 -43.09 -25.85 -34.66
C ALA A 330 -44.42 -25.20 -35.12
N MET A 331 -44.38 -23.87 -35.28
CA MET A 331 -45.05 -22.99 -36.29
C MET A 331 -46.52 -22.47 -36.15
N SER A 332 -46.61 -21.13 -36.31
CA SER A 332 -47.67 -20.29 -36.95
C SER A 332 -48.96 -20.00 -36.16
N ASN A 333 -49.70 -18.89 -36.28
CA ASN A 333 -49.78 -17.81 -37.28
C ASN A 333 -50.46 -16.54 -36.68
N THR A 334 -50.36 -15.45 -37.45
CA THR A 334 -50.72 -14.02 -37.36
C THR A 334 -52.22 -13.65 -37.28
N GLN A 335 -52.53 -12.43 -36.77
CA GLN A 335 -53.59 -11.43 -37.13
C GLN A 335 -54.15 -10.75 -35.84
N GLU A 336 -54.52 -9.46 -35.70
CA GLU A 336 -54.64 -8.23 -36.51
C GLU A 336 -54.85 -7.05 -35.50
N ALA A 337 -54.54 -5.80 -35.86
CA ALA A 337 -54.87 -4.54 -35.12
C ALA A 337 -55.92 -3.73 -35.93
N PRO A 338 -56.72 -2.73 -35.43
CA PRO A 338 -56.30 -1.44 -34.81
C PRO A 338 -57.40 -0.74 -33.90
N PRO A 339 -57.54 0.62 -33.75
CA PRO A 339 -56.82 1.61 -32.93
C PRO A 339 -57.75 2.36 -31.91
N PRO A 340 -57.50 3.63 -31.51
CA PRO A 340 -56.85 4.11 -30.28
C PRO A 340 -57.81 4.79 -29.27
N GLU A 341 -57.46 4.92 -27.98
CA GLU A 341 -58.00 6.03 -27.19
C GLU A 341 -57.26 6.34 -25.87
N MET A 342 -56.97 7.64 -25.73
CA MET A 342 -56.69 8.48 -24.56
C MET A 342 -56.28 7.85 -23.22
N ALA A 343 -55.08 8.23 -22.78
CA ALA A 343 -54.60 8.08 -21.41
C ALA A 343 -55.46 8.89 -20.40
N PRO A 344 -55.71 8.33 -19.19
CA PRO A 344 -55.93 9.13 -18.00
C PRO A 344 -54.74 9.04 -17.04
N SER A 345 -54.46 10.19 -16.44
CA SER A 345 -53.39 10.52 -15.51
C SER A 345 -53.27 9.62 -14.27
N VAL A 346 -52.06 9.08 -14.03
CA VAL A 346 -51.68 8.47 -12.75
C VAL A 346 -51.46 9.58 -11.71
N LYS A 347 -52.22 9.54 -10.61
CA LYS A 347 -52.01 10.43 -9.45
C LYS A 347 -50.70 10.06 -8.77
N ARG A 348 -49.80 11.04 -8.65
CA ARG A 348 -48.52 10.96 -7.94
C ARG A 348 -48.69 11.43 -6.49
N ASP A 349 -47.87 10.92 -5.59
CA ASP A 349 -47.70 11.46 -4.23
C ASP A 349 -46.78 12.70 -4.23
N HIS A 350 -46.58 13.33 -3.06
CA HIS A 350 -45.86 14.61 -2.93
C HIS A 350 -44.39 14.54 -3.41
N ASP A 351 -43.83 13.34 -3.48
CA ASP A 351 -42.47 13.07 -3.95
C ASP A 351 -42.41 12.49 -5.39
N GLY A 352 -43.54 12.46 -6.10
CA GLY A 352 -43.59 12.16 -7.54
C GLY A 352 -43.54 10.69 -7.93
N ASN A 353 -43.77 9.76 -6.99
CA ASN A 353 -43.74 8.31 -7.24
C ASN A 353 -45.14 7.74 -7.59
N PRO A 354 -45.23 6.64 -8.37
CA PRO A 354 -46.50 5.98 -8.67
C PRO A 354 -46.98 5.14 -7.47
N LYS A 355 -48.26 5.29 -7.06
CA LYS A 355 -48.91 4.39 -6.10
C LYS A 355 -49.31 3.08 -6.78
N ASP A 356 -48.78 1.95 -6.31
CA ASP A 356 -49.12 0.61 -6.79
C ASP A 356 -50.25 0.02 -5.91
N ASP A 357 -51.50 0.19 -6.34
CA ASP A 357 -52.67 -0.43 -5.71
C ASP A 357 -52.92 -1.81 -6.36
N ARG A 358 -52.27 -2.85 -5.83
CA ARG A 358 -52.63 -4.25 -6.14
C ARG A 358 -53.10 -4.99 -4.88
N PRO A 359 -54.22 -5.74 -4.96
CA PRO A 359 -54.79 -6.43 -3.81
C PRO A 359 -53.93 -7.65 -3.44
N LYS A 360 -53.73 -7.83 -2.12
CA LYS A 360 -52.94 -8.94 -1.55
C LYS A 360 -53.71 -10.26 -1.68
N SER A 361 -53.19 -11.21 -2.45
CA SER A 361 -53.61 -12.61 -2.36
C SER A 361 -53.02 -13.27 -1.11
N SER A 362 -53.87 -14.00 -0.40
CA SER A 362 -53.53 -14.81 0.76
C SER A 362 -52.97 -16.16 0.31
N ASP A 363 -51.66 -16.30 0.31
CA ASP A 363 -51.01 -17.60 0.45
C ASP A 363 -49.78 -17.48 1.36
N GLY A 364 -49.81 -18.27 2.43
CA GLY A 364 -48.86 -18.23 3.53
C GLY A 364 -47.54 -18.89 3.17
N ALA A 365 -46.56 -18.09 2.78
CA ALA A 365 -45.15 -18.43 2.92
C ALA A 365 -44.59 -17.67 4.14
N GLU A 366 -44.28 -18.38 5.22
CA GLU A 366 -43.59 -17.80 6.38
C GLU A 366 -42.27 -17.18 5.91
N LYS A 367 -42.21 -15.85 5.88
CA LYS A 367 -40.94 -15.12 5.76
C LYS A 367 -40.04 -15.58 6.91
N PRO A 368 -38.78 -15.96 6.66
CA PRO A 368 -37.88 -16.35 7.74
C PRO A 368 -37.84 -15.22 8.75
N LYS A 369 -38.30 -15.49 9.98
CA LYS A 369 -38.22 -14.55 11.10
C LYS A 369 -36.74 -14.20 11.26
N LYS A 370 -36.35 -12.99 10.83
CA LYS A 370 -35.01 -12.45 11.10
C LYS A 370 -34.78 -12.62 12.60
N ARG A 371 -33.79 -13.44 12.98
CA ARG A 371 -33.38 -13.59 14.38
C ARG A 371 -33.21 -12.18 14.96
N PRO A 372 -33.73 -11.89 16.16
CA PRO A 372 -33.52 -10.59 16.78
C PRO A 372 -32.02 -10.39 16.91
N ILE A 373 -31.48 -9.38 16.24
CA ILE A 373 -30.09 -8.97 16.40
C ILE A 373 -29.96 -8.57 17.87
N GLN A 374 -29.34 -9.42 18.69
CA GLN A 374 -29.02 -9.07 20.06
C GLN A 374 -28.12 -7.84 19.99
N ARG A 375 -28.62 -6.71 20.51
CA ARG A 375 -27.85 -5.48 20.57
C ARG A 375 -26.74 -5.68 21.58
N LYS A 376 -25.49 -5.51 21.13
CA LYS A 376 -24.33 -5.47 22.04
C LYS A 376 -24.51 -4.34 23.07
N PRO A 377 -24.02 -4.52 24.31
CA PRO A 377 -24.12 -3.49 25.34
C PRO A 377 -23.39 -2.20 24.93
N ASP A 378 -23.79 -1.07 25.51
CA ASP A 378 -23.23 0.24 25.15
C ASP A 378 -21.74 0.39 25.45
N PHE A 379 -21.23 -0.39 26.41
CA PHE A 379 -19.84 -0.40 26.83
C PHE A 379 -19.01 -1.51 26.16
N HIS A 380 -19.60 -2.24 25.19
CA HIS A 380 -18.85 -3.21 24.41
C HIS A 380 -17.76 -2.53 23.56
N ILE A 381 -16.52 -2.93 23.79
CA ILE A 381 -15.36 -2.50 23.00
C ILE A 381 -15.17 -3.45 21.82
N PRO A 382 -15.28 -2.98 20.57
CA PRO A 382 -15.24 -3.84 19.38
C PRO A 382 -13.81 -4.05 18.84
N PHE A 383 -12.77 -3.67 19.57
CA PHE A 383 -11.39 -3.78 19.10
C PHE A 383 -10.83 -5.18 19.32
N ALA A 384 -10.02 -5.62 18.37
CA ALA A 384 -9.30 -6.89 18.45
C ALA A 384 -8.23 -6.84 19.54
N THR A 385 -7.85 -8.00 20.07
CA THR A 385 -6.76 -8.12 21.06
C THR A 385 -5.39 -8.34 20.42
N THR A 386 -5.34 -8.64 19.12
CA THR A 386 -4.11 -8.86 18.37
C THR A 386 -4.10 -8.04 17.08
N ASN A 387 -2.90 -7.79 16.54
CA ASN A 387 -2.71 -7.06 15.29
C ASN A 387 -3.41 -5.70 15.29
N THR A 388 -3.15 -4.86 16.29
CA THR A 388 -3.78 -3.53 16.38
C THR A 388 -2.82 -2.41 16.06
N MET A 389 -3.37 -1.28 15.61
CA MET A 389 -2.63 -0.05 15.34
C MET A 389 -3.33 1.11 16.05
N THR A 390 -2.61 1.78 16.94
CA THR A 390 -3.06 3.04 17.51
C THR A 390 -2.53 4.19 16.66
N LEU A 391 -3.44 4.85 15.93
CA LEU A 391 -3.10 5.94 15.02
C LEU A 391 -3.25 7.27 15.75
N VAL A 392 -2.13 7.95 15.99
CA VAL A 392 -2.09 9.30 16.54
C VAL A 392 -2.21 10.32 15.42
N HIS A 393 -3.13 11.28 15.55
CA HIS A 393 -3.40 12.28 14.52
C HIS A 393 -3.59 13.70 15.08
N THR A 394 -3.41 14.70 14.21
CA THR A 394 -3.45 16.14 14.53
C THR A 394 -4.85 16.72 14.58
N ASN A 395 -5.70 16.36 13.62
CA ASN A 395 -7.03 16.94 13.47
C ASN A 395 -8.06 16.28 14.41
N GLY A 396 -9.29 16.82 14.46
CA GLY A 396 -10.38 16.20 15.23
C GLY A 396 -10.78 14.79 14.73
N GLN A 397 -10.43 14.45 13.49
CA GLN A 397 -10.57 13.12 12.89
C GLN A 397 -9.30 12.80 12.08
N PRO A 398 -8.89 11.52 12.00
CA PRO A 398 -7.75 11.13 11.18
C PRO A 398 -8.07 11.27 9.69
N ASN A 399 -7.08 11.67 8.89
CA ASN A 399 -7.20 11.64 7.44
C ASN A 399 -6.88 10.23 6.92
N LEU A 400 -7.92 9.48 6.54
CA LEU A 400 -7.82 8.10 6.05
C LEU A 400 -8.33 7.96 4.60
N THR A 401 -8.24 9.04 3.82
CA THR A 401 -8.82 9.10 2.46
C THR A 401 -8.21 8.10 1.48
N ALA A 402 -6.97 7.66 1.68
CA ALA A 402 -6.35 6.61 0.87
C ALA A 402 -7.02 5.24 1.11
N LEU A 403 -7.48 4.96 2.34
CA LEU A 403 -8.11 3.69 2.68
C LEU A 403 -9.42 3.40 1.93
N ASN A 404 -10.05 4.43 1.36
CA ASN A 404 -11.20 4.29 0.48
C ASN A 404 -10.92 3.38 -0.73
N TYR A 405 -9.67 3.36 -1.21
CA TYR A 405 -9.28 2.52 -2.34
C TYR A 405 -9.21 1.02 -1.98
N TRP A 406 -9.09 0.71 -0.69
CA TRP A 406 -9.21 -0.66 -0.15
C TRP A 406 -10.59 -0.96 0.42
N GLY A 407 -11.58 -0.07 0.21
CA GLY A 407 -12.95 -0.27 0.65
C GLY A 407 -13.22 0.08 2.11
N TYR A 408 -12.29 0.75 2.79
CA TYR A 408 -12.50 1.27 4.15
C TYR A 408 -12.88 2.75 4.09
N ASP A 409 -14.15 3.04 4.34
CA ASP A 409 -14.65 4.41 4.50
C ASP A 409 -14.78 4.76 5.99
N SER A 410 -13.91 5.65 6.46
CA SER A 410 -13.92 6.14 7.85
C SER A 410 -15.21 6.86 8.24
N THR A 411 -15.96 7.40 7.28
CA THR A 411 -17.23 8.11 7.52
C THR A 411 -18.42 7.15 7.62
N ASN A 412 -18.33 6.00 6.97
CA ASN A 412 -19.33 4.94 6.99
C ASN A 412 -18.71 3.54 7.22
N PRO A 413 -18.12 3.30 8.42
CA PRO A 413 -17.30 2.12 8.68
C PRO A 413 -18.07 0.78 8.65
N ASN A 414 -19.40 0.81 8.69
CA ASN A 414 -20.23 -0.40 8.78
C ASN A 414 -20.81 -0.83 7.42
N HIS A 415 -20.49 -0.14 6.32
CA HIS A 415 -21.16 -0.40 5.04
C HIS A 415 -20.23 -0.28 3.82
N PRO A 416 -19.65 -1.40 3.34
CA PRO A 416 -19.60 -2.72 3.99
C PRO A 416 -18.63 -2.74 5.19
N PRO A 417 -18.80 -3.66 6.15
CA PRO A 417 -17.86 -3.80 7.26
C PRO A 417 -16.50 -4.27 6.75
N HIS A 418 -15.46 -3.58 7.16
CA HIS A 418 -14.09 -3.83 6.73
C HIS A 418 -13.25 -4.34 7.92
N PRO A 419 -12.29 -5.27 7.73
CA PRO A 419 -11.50 -5.85 8.83
C PRO A 419 -10.81 -4.79 9.70
N LEU A 420 -10.20 -3.77 9.08
CA LEU A 420 -9.60 -2.62 9.79
C LEU A 420 -10.45 -1.97 10.89
N LEU A 421 -11.79 -2.06 10.82
CA LEU A 421 -12.67 -1.44 11.82
C LEU A 421 -12.33 -1.84 13.26
N ASN A 422 -11.91 -3.09 13.48
CA ASN A 422 -11.58 -3.61 14.79
C ASN A 422 -10.08 -3.53 15.12
N HIS A 423 -9.23 -3.23 14.12
CA HIS A 423 -7.77 -3.21 14.28
C HIS A 423 -7.19 -1.78 14.33
N LEU A 424 -7.94 -0.77 13.89
CA LEU A 424 -7.49 0.62 13.85
C LEU A 424 -8.11 1.45 14.99
N LEU A 425 -7.26 1.95 15.88
CA LEU A 425 -7.65 2.75 17.05
C LEU A 425 -7.19 4.20 16.86
N PRO A 426 -8.03 5.10 16.32
CA PRO A 426 -7.66 6.50 16.12
C PRO A 426 -7.68 7.29 17.43
N LEU A 427 -6.64 8.08 17.65
CA LEU A 427 -6.40 8.89 18.85
C LEU A 427 -5.87 10.26 18.45
N SER A 428 -6.46 11.35 18.95
CA SER A 428 -5.90 12.68 18.72
C SER A 428 -4.73 12.98 19.65
N TRP A 429 -3.82 13.88 19.25
CA TRP A 429 -2.76 14.37 20.15
C TRP A 429 -3.31 14.94 21.47
N LEU A 430 -4.44 15.64 21.42
CA LEU A 430 -5.13 16.15 22.61
C LEU A 430 -5.51 15.00 23.56
N GLN A 431 -6.18 13.98 23.03
CA GLN A 431 -6.61 12.82 23.82
C GLN A 431 -5.44 12.01 24.38
N LEU A 432 -4.30 12.00 23.68
CA LEU A 432 -3.11 11.32 24.17
C LEU A 432 -2.42 12.10 25.30
N ILE A 433 -2.16 13.39 25.09
CA ILE A 433 -1.34 14.22 25.97
C ILE A 433 -2.16 14.70 27.17
N GLU A 434 -3.32 15.31 26.91
CA GLU A 434 -4.20 15.95 27.90
C GLU A 434 -5.65 15.47 27.72
N PRO A 435 -5.95 14.21 28.08
CA PRO A 435 -7.27 13.62 27.82
C PRO A 435 -8.42 14.35 28.54
N GLU A 436 -8.16 14.94 29.71
CA GLU A 436 -9.19 15.68 30.47
C GLU A 436 -9.64 16.97 29.77
N ALA A 437 -8.85 17.50 28.83
CA ALA A 437 -9.26 18.63 28.00
C ALA A 437 -10.23 18.22 26.87
N ASP A 438 -10.31 16.93 26.52
CA ASP A 438 -11.28 16.41 25.56
C ASP A 438 -12.64 16.20 26.23
N SER A 439 -13.64 16.96 25.77
CA SER A 439 -15.00 16.89 26.32
C SER A 439 -15.64 15.49 26.26
N VAL A 440 -15.29 14.68 25.26
CA VAL A 440 -15.83 13.32 25.08
C VAL A 440 -15.20 12.37 26.07
N TYR A 441 -13.92 12.53 26.39
CA TYR A 441 -13.22 11.74 27.39
C TYR A 441 -13.63 12.12 28.83
N ALA A 442 -13.71 13.42 29.13
CA ALA A 442 -13.97 13.93 30.48
C ALA A 442 -15.44 13.78 30.94
N THR A 443 -16.41 13.82 30.01
CA THR A 443 -17.84 13.79 30.37
C THR A 443 -18.35 12.36 30.55
N GLU A 444 -18.30 11.84 31.77
CA GLU A 444 -18.84 10.52 32.10
C GLU A 444 -20.37 10.45 31.87
N PRO A 445 -20.87 9.49 31.07
CA PRO A 445 -22.30 9.36 30.80
C PRO A 445 -23.07 8.91 32.05
N GLY A 446 -24.13 9.66 32.41
CA GLY A 446 -25.03 9.27 33.49
C GLY A 446 -25.78 7.96 33.20
N ILE A 447 -25.81 7.07 34.19
CA ILE A 447 -26.56 5.82 34.17
C ILE A 447 -28.05 6.14 34.40
N LYS A 448 -28.92 5.56 33.58
CA LYS A 448 -30.36 5.78 33.58
C LYS A 448 -31.08 4.45 33.54
N THR A 449 -32.23 4.34 34.20
CA THR A 449 -32.97 3.07 34.24
C THR A 449 -33.49 2.72 32.86
N ALA A 450 -33.59 1.42 32.56
CA ALA A 450 -34.08 0.94 31.26
C ALA A 450 -35.50 1.46 30.96
N GLU A 451 -36.33 1.58 31.99
CA GLU A 451 -37.69 2.14 31.91
C GLU A 451 -37.68 3.63 31.54
N GLU A 452 -36.80 4.43 32.16
CA GLU A 452 -36.65 5.85 31.84
C GLU A 452 -36.18 6.05 30.38
N VAL A 453 -35.21 5.25 29.92
CA VAL A 453 -34.70 5.31 28.55
C VAL A 453 -35.75 4.85 27.54
N ALA A 454 -36.56 3.84 27.89
CA ALA A 454 -37.66 3.36 27.05
C ALA A 454 -38.77 4.41 26.88
N SER A 455 -39.01 5.24 27.91
CA SER A 455 -40.01 6.32 27.90
C SER A 455 -39.65 7.48 26.95
N TRP A 456 -38.38 7.62 26.57
CA TRP A 456 -37.92 8.75 25.75
C TRP A 456 -38.27 8.62 24.27
N LYS A 457 -38.40 9.78 23.61
CA LYS A 457 -38.51 9.86 22.14
C LYS A 457 -37.33 9.14 21.45
N PRO A 458 -37.54 8.50 20.29
CA PRO A 458 -36.52 7.71 19.60
C PRO A 458 -35.17 8.43 19.37
N ASN A 459 -35.20 9.72 19.02
CA ASN A 459 -33.98 10.52 18.82
C ASN A 459 -33.18 10.69 20.13
N ARG A 460 -33.86 11.02 21.24
CA ARG A 460 -33.22 11.16 22.57
C ARG A 460 -32.63 9.84 23.02
N ARG A 461 -33.36 8.73 22.85
CA ARG A 461 -32.89 7.38 23.13
C ARG A 461 -31.67 6.98 22.27
N GLY A 462 -31.71 7.27 20.96
CA GLY A 462 -30.58 7.01 20.07
C GLY A 462 -29.33 7.82 20.44
N ASN A 463 -29.50 9.10 20.79
CA ASN A 463 -28.42 9.97 21.23
C ASN A 463 -27.82 9.51 22.56
N TYR A 464 -28.63 9.02 23.49
CA TYR A 464 -28.17 8.48 24.77
C TYR A 464 -27.16 7.34 24.57
N HIS A 465 -27.58 6.29 23.85
CA HIS A 465 -26.72 5.15 23.56
C HIS A 465 -25.49 5.52 22.70
N ARG A 466 -25.64 6.46 21.75
CA ARG A 466 -24.50 6.95 20.94
C ARG A 466 -23.46 7.67 21.78
N LYS A 467 -23.88 8.51 22.73
CA LYS A 467 -22.97 9.20 23.66
C LYS A 467 -22.20 8.20 24.52
N ARG A 468 -22.88 7.19 25.07
CA ARG A 468 -22.26 6.13 25.89
C ARG A 468 -21.22 5.34 25.12
N ARG A 469 -21.56 4.82 23.93
CA ARG A 469 -20.62 4.11 23.05
C ARG A 469 -19.42 4.97 22.63
N ARG A 470 -19.66 6.25 22.34
CA ARG A 470 -18.59 7.19 21.95
C ARG A 470 -17.63 7.43 23.11
N TRP A 471 -18.16 7.74 24.30
CA TRP A 471 -17.36 7.90 25.53
C TRP A 471 -16.55 6.63 25.83
N ALA A 472 -17.20 5.46 25.83
CA ALA A 472 -16.58 4.17 26.11
C ALA A 472 -15.38 3.90 25.18
N ARG A 473 -15.59 4.11 23.88
CA ARG A 473 -14.54 3.94 22.86
C ARG A 473 -13.40 4.94 23.04
N THR A 474 -13.70 6.23 23.21
CA THR A 474 -12.67 7.27 23.39
C THR A 474 -11.85 7.02 24.65
N ARG A 475 -12.51 6.68 25.76
CA ARG A 475 -11.86 6.34 27.04
C ARG A 475 -10.94 5.12 26.88
N TYR A 476 -11.46 4.03 26.32
CA TYR A 476 -10.69 2.81 26.06
C TYR A 476 -9.43 3.09 25.21
N ILE A 477 -9.57 3.80 24.09
CA ILE A 477 -8.42 4.09 23.20
C ILE A 477 -7.37 4.93 23.93
N ALA A 478 -7.77 6.01 24.61
CA ALA A 478 -6.85 6.91 25.29
C ALA A 478 -6.14 6.21 26.46
N ASP A 479 -6.89 5.51 27.32
CA ASP A 479 -6.33 4.81 28.48
C ASP A 479 -5.45 3.62 28.05
N SER A 480 -5.86 2.88 27.02
CA SER A 480 -5.07 1.77 26.45
C SER A 480 -3.78 2.27 25.81
N ALA A 481 -3.79 3.43 25.14
CA ALA A 481 -2.59 4.03 24.57
C ALA A 481 -1.64 4.54 25.65
N ARG A 482 -2.16 5.23 26.67
CA ARG A 482 -1.37 5.78 27.79
C ARG A 482 -0.80 4.69 28.71
N ALA A 483 -1.43 3.52 28.75
CA ALA A 483 -0.89 2.35 29.44
C ALA A 483 0.41 1.81 28.77
N GLY A 484 0.72 2.23 27.55
CA GLY A 484 1.94 1.85 26.83
C GLY A 484 2.00 0.38 26.43
N GLY A 485 3.22 -0.14 26.26
CA GLY A 485 3.45 -1.54 25.86
C GLY A 485 3.40 -1.77 24.35
N PHE A 486 3.67 -0.74 23.55
CA PHE A 486 3.67 -0.89 22.09
C PHE A 486 4.85 -1.70 21.58
N SER A 487 4.59 -2.66 20.70
CA SER A 487 5.57 -3.57 20.09
C SER A 487 6.46 -2.88 19.06
N GLY A 488 6.10 -1.67 18.62
CA GLY A 488 6.88 -0.84 17.71
C GLY A 488 6.26 0.53 17.49
N LEU A 489 7.08 1.48 17.04
CA LEU A 489 6.66 2.84 16.67
C LEU A 489 6.99 3.11 15.21
N VAL A 490 5.98 3.54 14.46
CA VAL A 490 6.10 3.89 13.04
C VAL A 490 5.61 5.32 12.81
N VAL A 491 6.45 6.17 12.24
CA VAL A 491 6.12 7.59 12.04
C VAL A 491 6.35 7.98 10.59
N ALA A 492 5.35 8.55 9.95
CA ALA A 492 5.47 9.33 8.72
C ALA A 492 4.63 10.60 8.90
N SER A 493 5.28 11.67 9.34
CA SER A 493 4.62 12.93 9.66
C SER A 493 5.44 14.13 9.19
N VAL A 494 4.75 15.23 8.90
CA VAL A 494 5.39 16.53 8.59
C VAL A 494 5.78 17.27 9.88
N MET A 495 5.34 16.78 11.05
CA MET A 495 5.72 17.33 12.35
C MET A 495 7.21 17.11 12.65
N ASP A 496 7.77 17.97 13.51
CA ASP A 496 9.13 17.79 14.02
C ASP A 496 9.25 16.44 14.75
N PRO A 497 10.17 15.55 14.33
CA PRO A 497 10.26 14.21 14.89
C PRO A 497 10.72 14.20 16.36
N ILE A 498 11.43 15.23 16.83
CA ILE A 498 11.81 15.38 18.24
C ILE A 498 10.56 15.59 19.10
N SER A 499 9.70 16.53 18.70
CA SER A 499 8.43 16.82 19.36
C SER A 499 7.46 15.63 19.34
N VAL A 500 7.45 14.86 18.23
CA VAL A 500 6.65 13.63 18.11
C VAL A 500 7.13 12.54 19.07
N LEU A 501 8.45 12.35 19.20
CA LEU A 501 9.00 11.28 20.02
C LEU A 501 8.88 11.52 21.51
N ARG A 502 8.89 12.78 21.96
CA ARG A 502 8.81 13.12 23.39
C ARG A 502 7.64 12.43 24.12
N PRO A 503 6.37 12.54 23.67
CA PRO A 503 5.25 11.85 24.29
C PRO A 503 5.12 10.36 23.88
N LEU A 504 5.66 9.95 22.73
CA LEU A 504 5.45 8.60 22.19
C LEU A 504 6.49 7.57 22.65
N LEU A 505 7.76 7.96 22.77
CA LEU A 505 8.83 7.06 23.20
C LEU A 505 8.55 6.35 24.54
N PRO A 506 8.00 7.01 25.58
CA PRO A 506 7.69 6.34 26.84
C PRO A 506 6.60 5.27 26.74
N LEU A 507 5.79 5.29 25.67
CA LEU A 507 4.71 4.33 25.45
C LEU A 507 5.19 3.06 24.76
N VAL A 508 6.34 3.14 24.07
CA VAL A 508 6.95 2.04 23.33
C VAL A 508 7.63 1.08 24.31
N ALA A 509 7.37 -0.21 24.15
CA ALA A 509 7.98 -1.24 24.99
C ALA A 509 9.52 -1.23 24.83
N SER A 510 10.22 -1.54 25.92
CA SER A 510 11.67 -1.73 25.84
C SER A 510 12.02 -2.90 24.92
N GLY A 511 13.02 -2.72 24.05
CA GLY A 511 13.40 -3.68 23.03
C GLY A 511 12.54 -3.62 21.75
N ALA A 512 11.53 -2.75 21.68
CA ALA A 512 10.76 -2.56 20.46
C ALA A 512 11.49 -1.66 19.45
N PRO A 513 11.33 -1.92 18.14
CA PRO A 513 11.89 -1.07 17.10
C PRO A 513 11.12 0.25 16.95
N VAL A 514 11.86 1.28 16.56
CA VAL A 514 11.35 2.60 16.19
C VAL A 514 11.80 2.89 14.77
N ALA A 515 10.86 3.22 13.88
CA ALA A 515 11.14 3.56 12.49
C ALA A 515 10.40 4.85 12.09
N ILE A 516 11.15 5.84 11.60
CA ILE A 516 10.65 7.19 11.32
C ILE A 516 11.05 7.58 9.91
N TYR A 517 10.06 7.84 9.07
CA TYR A 517 10.23 8.33 7.71
C TYR A 517 10.22 9.85 7.65
N SER A 518 11.09 10.42 6.82
CA SER A 518 11.01 11.80 6.36
C SER A 518 11.45 11.91 4.90
N PRO A 519 10.83 12.78 4.07
CA PRO A 519 11.32 13.07 2.73
C PRO A 519 12.72 13.71 2.74
N HIS A 520 13.09 14.36 3.84
CA HIS A 520 14.33 15.13 3.99
C HIS A 520 15.22 14.53 5.08
N VAL A 521 16.54 14.65 4.92
CA VAL A 521 17.51 14.04 5.85
C VAL A 521 17.70 14.89 7.11
N GLU A 522 17.54 16.21 6.99
CA GLU A 522 17.87 17.20 8.00
C GLU A 522 17.09 17.00 9.31
N PRO A 523 15.76 16.76 9.30
CA PRO A 523 15.02 16.47 10.53
C PRO A 523 15.49 15.18 11.22
N LEU A 524 15.86 14.17 10.43
CA LEU A 524 16.35 12.89 10.97
C LEU A 524 17.80 12.99 11.47
N ALA A 525 18.63 13.83 10.85
CA ALA A 525 19.99 14.10 11.32
C ALA A 525 19.98 14.83 12.66
N GLN A 526 19.11 15.84 12.82
CA GLN A 526 18.91 16.53 14.10
C GLN A 526 18.39 15.58 15.17
N LEU A 527 17.46 14.70 14.81
CA LEU A 527 16.97 13.68 15.72
C LEU A 527 18.08 12.68 16.09
N ALA A 528 18.88 12.22 15.13
CA ALA A 528 19.97 11.28 15.37
C ALA A 528 21.02 11.87 16.32
N ASP A 529 21.33 13.18 16.19
CA ASP A 529 22.25 13.87 17.09
C ASP A 529 21.77 13.84 18.55
N CYS A 530 20.46 13.91 18.80
CA CYS A 530 19.88 13.80 20.15
C CYS A 530 20.27 12.50 20.87
N PHE A 531 20.60 11.45 20.12
CA PHE A 531 20.99 10.13 20.65
C PHE A 531 22.46 9.79 20.39
N SER A 532 23.27 10.78 20.02
CA SER A 532 24.69 10.58 19.74
C SER A 532 25.45 10.12 20.98
N VAL A 533 26.58 9.44 20.76
CA VAL A 533 27.46 8.97 21.84
C VAL A 533 27.96 10.16 22.68
N ALA A 534 28.26 11.28 22.04
CA ALA A 534 28.70 12.51 22.70
C ALA A 534 27.62 13.08 23.64
N ARG A 535 26.37 13.22 23.15
CA ARG A 535 25.26 13.71 23.99
C ARG A 535 24.94 12.73 25.11
N ARG A 536 24.98 11.42 24.86
CA ARG A 536 24.80 10.43 25.92
C ARG A 536 25.87 10.52 27.01
N ALA A 537 27.14 10.67 26.63
CA ALA A 537 28.23 10.86 27.58
C ALA A 537 28.06 12.16 28.40
N ALA A 538 27.70 13.26 27.74
CA ALA A 538 27.43 14.54 28.41
C ALA A 538 26.25 14.44 29.39
N PHE A 539 25.15 13.81 28.97
CA PHE A 539 23.96 13.58 29.81
C PHE A 539 24.30 12.79 31.09
N MET A 540 25.17 11.79 30.97
CA MET A 540 25.65 11.00 32.11
C MET A 540 26.67 11.75 32.99
N ALA A 541 27.52 12.60 32.39
CA ALA A 541 28.58 13.31 33.09
C ALA A 541 28.07 14.51 33.90
N GLN A 542 27.08 15.24 33.39
CA GLN A 542 26.54 16.46 34.00
C GLN A 542 25.58 16.17 35.18
N ASP A 543 25.41 14.91 35.58
CA ASP A 543 24.40 14.47 36.57
C ASP A 543 23.00 15.03 36.27
N VAL A 544 22.69 15.28 34.98
CA VAL A 544 21.39 15.79 34.51
C VAL A 544 20.28 14.80 34.82
N ALA A 545 20.63 13.50 34.90
CA ALA A 545 19.76 12.45 35.39
C ALA A 545 19.47 12.58 36.90
N GLY A 546 20.40 13.09 37.71
CA GLY A 546 20.25 13.30 39.16
C GLY A 546 19.76 12.07 39.93
N ASN A 547 19.05 12.30 41.05
CA ASN A 547 18.34 11.27 41.82
C ASN A 547 17.00 10.84 41.19
N ARG A 548 16.80 11.05 39.88
CA ARG A 548 15.52 10.70 39.24
C ARG A 548 15.36 9.20 39.13
N THR A 549 14.13 8.73 39.26
CA THR A 549 13.80 7.32 39.07
C THR A 549 13.90 6.93 37.60
N ALA A 550 14.00 5.63 37.30
CA ALA A 550 14.02 5.14 35.91
C ALA A 550 12.76 5.57 35.14
N ASP A 551 11.60 5.61 35.81
CA ASP A 551 10.32 6.02 35.22
C ASP A 551 10.29 7.52 34.88
N GLU A 552 10.89 8.37 35.74
CA GLU A 552 11.05 9.80 35.48
C GLU A 552 12.02 10.06 34.32
N LEU A 553 13.08 9.25 34.20
CA LEU A 553 14.01 9.30 33.08
C LEU A 553 13.39 8.80 31.78
N GLU A 554 12.47 7.84 31.85
CA GLU A 554 11.71 7.38 30.70
C GLU A 554 10.74 8.45 30.20
N ARG A 555 10.11 9.19 31.11
CA ARG A 555 9.18 10.31 30.81
C ARG A 555 9.84 11.68 30.80
N TRP A 556 11.06 11.75 30.29
CA TRP A 556 11.85 12.97 30.24
C TRP A 556 11.13 14.09 29.47
N GLU A 557 10.87 15.23 30.14
CA GLU A 557 10.14 16.37 29.55
C GLU A 557 10.95 17.18 28.53
N GLY A 558 12.27 17.06 28.55
CA GLY A 558 13.17 17.83 27.68
C GLY A 558 13.83 19.01 28.41
N THR A 559 15.05 19.34 27.99
CA THR A 559 15.71 20.64 28.23
C THR A 559 16.25 21.16 26.90
N ASP A 560 16.74 22.40 26.87
CA ASP A 560 17.33 22.98 25.65
C ASP A 560 18.53 22.15 25.14
N ASP A 561 19.37 21.65 26.05
CA ASP A 561 20.52 20.81 25.72
C ASP A 561 20.14 19.34 25.44
N PHE A 562 19.06 18.85 26.06
CA PHE A 562 18.61 17.46 25.95
C PHE A 562 17.10 17.42 25.70
N PRO A 563 16.64 17.69 24.48
CA PRO A 563 15.21 17.71 24.17
C PRO A 563 14.55 16.33 24.29
N LEU A 564 15.35 15.28 24.21
CA LEU A 564 15.01 13.87 24.47
C LEU A 564 16.10 13.26 25.36
N ASN A 565 15.76 12.21 26.11
CA ASN A 565 16.75 11.46 26.88
C ASN A 565 17.62 10.58 25.92
N PRO A 566 18.94 10.86 25.78
CA PRO A 566 19.82 10.17 24.83
C PRO A 566 20.03 8.67 25.11
N ALA A 567 19.60 8.18 26.28
CA ALA A 567 19.70 6.78 26.68
C ALA A 567 18.49 5.93 26.23
N LEU A 568 17.40 6.55 25.75
CA LEU A 568 16.18 5.81 25.41
C LEU A 568 16.23 5.10 24.06
N LEU A 569 17.13 5.46 23.15
CA LEU A 569 17.29 4.78 21.87
C LEU A 569 18.72 4.24 21.69
N LEU A 570 18.82 3.03 21.16
CA LEU A 570 20.08 2.37 20.82
C LEU A 570 20.15 2.10 19.32
N GLY A 571 21.38 2.15 18.79
CA GLY A 571 21.64 1.85 17.38
C GLY A 571 20.94 2.81 16.42
N VAL A 572 20.84 4.10 16.78
CA VAL A 572 20.20 5.11 15.93
C VAL A 572 20.97 5.24 14.62
N GLN A 573 20.29 4.95 13.52
CA GLN A 573 20.86 4.97 12.17
C GLN A 573 19.89 5.65 11.21
N VAL A 574 20.42 6.44 10.28
CA VAL A 574 19.65 7.05 9.19
C VAL A 574 20.00 6.31 7.90
N HIS A 575 18.98 5.78 7.24
CA HIS A 575 19.10 5.00 6.03
C HIS A 575 18.41 5.71 4.86
N THR A 576 18.91 5.45 3.66
CA THR A 576 18.20 5.71 2.41
C THR A 576 18.39 4.51 1.48
N SER A 577 17.49 4.37 0.52
CA SER A 577 17.43 3.28 -0.44
C SER A 577 16.91 3.86 -1.74
N ARG A 578 17.43 3.38 -2.87
CA ARG A 578 17.14 3.94 -4.18
C ARG A 578 16.94 2.83 -5.19
N GLY A 579 15.72 2.73 -5.71
CA GLY A 579 15.44 1.89 -6.86
C GLY A 579 15.94 2.52 -8.16
N ARG A 580 16.84 1.84 -8.91
CA ARG A 580 17.16 2.20 -10.29
C ARG A 580 16.53 1.18 -11.24
N ARG A 581 15.58 1.62 -12.05
CA ARG A 581 14.99 0.78 -13.11
C ARG A 581 15.99 0.54 -14.22
N TRP A 582 16.00 -0.67 -14.75
CA TRP A 582 16.83 -1.06 -15.88
C TRP A 582 15.96 -1.43 -17.08
N GLN A 583 16.40 -1.01 -18.27
CA GLN A 583 15.97 -1.62 -19.51
C GLN A 583 16.83 -2.87 -19.70
N VAL A 584 16.18 -4.02 -19.84
CA VAL A 584 16.84 -5.30 -20.06
C VAL A 584 16.33 -5.83 -21.40
N LEU A 585 17.13 -5.63 -22.44
CA LEU A 585 16.86 -6.06 -23.81
C LEU A 585 18.19 -6.55 -24.42
N PRO A 586 18.15 -7.54 -25.33
CA PRO A 586 19.35 -8.00 -26.04
C PRO A 586 20.10 -6.84 -26.70
N GLY A 587 21.41 -6.73 -26.43
CA GLY A 587 22.28 -5.67 -26.99
C GLY A 587 21.96 -4.24 -26.54
N ARG A 588 20.96 -4.02 -25.68
CA ARG A 588 20.47 -2.68 -25.27
C ARG A 588 20.14 -2.59 -23.78
N THR A 589 20.88 -3.35 -22.97
CA THR A 589 20.71 -3.33 -21.51
C THR A 589 21.42 -2.12 -20.92
N HIS A 590 20.65 -1.23 -20.32
CA HIS A 590 21.17 -0.05 -19.64
C HIS A 590 20.18 0.43 -18.57
N PRO A 591 20.64 1.19 -17.56
CA PRO A 591 19.72 1.81 -16.63
C PRO A 591 18.81 2.81 -17.34
N VAL A 592 17.59 3.00 -16.85
CA VAL A 592 16.73 4.08 -17.36
C VAL A 592 17.41 5.42 -17.06
N MET A 593 17.59 6.24 -18.10
CA MET A 593 18.42 7.45 -18.04
C MET A 593 17.75 8.60 -17.28
N THR A 594 16.41 8.61 -17.24
CA THR A 594 15.62 9.64 -16.54
C THR A 594 14.60 9.00 -15.63
N ALA A 595 14.39 9.59 -14.46
CA ALA A 595 13.37 9.18 -13.51
C ALA A 595 12.63 10.43 -12.99
N LYS A 596 11.47 10.22 -12.39
CA LYS A 596 10.78 11.29 -11.68
C LYS A 596 11.66 11.74 -10.51
N GLY A 597 11.97 13.03 -10.46
CA GLY A 597 12.65 13.66 -9.33
C GLY A 597 11.78 13.71 -8.07
N GLY A 598 12.08 14.64 -7.16
CA GLY A 598 11.44 14.73 -5.84
C GLY A 598 12.25 14.01 -4.77
N ALA A 599 11.73 13.97 -3.55
CA ALA A 599 12.42 13.35 -2.43
C ALA A 599 12.69 11.85 -2.68
N GLU A 600 13.84 11.38 -2.22
CA GLU A 600 14.18 9.96 -2.23
C GLU A 600 13.68 9.26 -0.98
N GLY A 601 13.53 10.01 0.11
CA GLY A 601 13.11 9.49 1.40
C GLY A 601 14.28 8.97 2.22
N TYR A 602 14.14 9.17 3.52
CA TYR A 602 15.07 8.72 4.54
C TYR A 602 14.27 8.04 5.65
N VAL A 603 14.88 7.03 6.26
CA VAL A 603 14.29 6.32 7.41
C VAL A 603 15.31 6.30 8.53
N LEU A 604 14.92 6.84 9.69
CA LEU A 604 15.67 6.66 10.93
C LEU A 604 15.17 5.39 11.62
N THR A 605 16.09 4.51 11.99
CA THR A 605 15.80 3.29 12.73
C THR A 605 16.53 3.28 14.07
N ALA A 606 15.91 2.69 15.08
CA ALA A 606 16.49 2.53 16.41
C ALA A 606 15.74 1.44 17.20
N TRP A 607 16.32 1.06 18.34
CA TRP A 607 15.69 0.17 19.31
C TRP A 607 15.44 0.90 20.62
N LYS A 608 14.22 0.82 21.16
CA LYS A 608 13.88 1.38 22.46
C LYS A 608 14.68 0.67 23.55
N ALA A 609 15.34 1.44 24.40
CA ALA A 609 16.06 0.95 25.57
C ALA A 609 15.40 1.39 26.87
N LYS A 610 15.68 0.63 27.93
CA LYS A 610 15.34 1.00 29.30
C LYS A 610 16.52 1.74 29.93
N PRO A 611 16.33 2.91 30.56
CA PRO A 611 17.38 3.55 31.36
C PRO A 611 17.93 2.57 32.41
N ALA A 612 19.24 2.61 32.65
CA ALA A 612 19.86 1.79 33.68
C ALA A 612 19.50 2.32 35.08
N GLU A 613 19.18 1.41 36.00
CA GLU A 613 18.95 1.73 37.41
C GLU A 613 20.29 1.74 38.16
N GLY A 614 20.69 2.90 38.69
CA GLY A 614 21.90 3.07 39.50
C GLY A 614 23.22 3.21 38.71
N LYS A 615 24.36 3.13 39.42
CA LYS A 615 25.70 3.29 38.80
C LYS A 615 26.03 2.08 37.93
N ILE A 616 26.13 2.31 36.62
CA ILE A 616 26.55 1.30 35.63
C ILE A 616 28.01 0.92 35.88
N ALA A 617 28.24 -0.17 36.62
CA ALA A 617 29.57 -0.76 36.76
C ALA A 617 29.80 -1.75 35.60
N ALA A 618 30.58 -1.34 34.59
CA ALA A 618 31.01 -2.23 33.53
C ALA A 618 31.95 -3.32 34.10
N ARG A 619 31.40 -4.45 34.54
CA ARG A 619 32.18 -5.64 34.89
C ARG A 619 32.62 -6.37 33.62
N GLY A 620 33.51 -5.75 32.86
CA GLY A 620 34.27 -6.46 31.83
C GLY A 620 35.21 -7.45 32.51
N LYS A 621 35.07 -8.75 32.22
CA LYS A 621 36.12 -9.74 32.52
C LYS A 621 37.30 -9.49 31.58
N PHE A 622 38.07 -8.43 31.83
CA PHE A 622 39.37 -8.28 31.20
C PHE A 622 40.27 -9.38 31.75
N GLN A 623 40.37 -10.50 31.05
CA GLN A 623 41.47 -11.43 31.24
C GLN A 623 42.74 -10.66 30.91
N LYS A 624 43.46 -10.20 31.94
CA LYS A 624 44.83 -9.69 31.78
C LYS A 624 45.64 -10.81 31.16
N LYS A 625 45.88 -10.72 29.85
CA LYS A 625 46.80 -11.61 29.14
C LYS A 625 48.18 -11.35 29.76
N GLY A 626 48.63 -12.27 30.62
CA GLY A 626 49.92 -12.17 31.28
C GLY A 626 51.02 -12.09 30.22
N ARG A 627 51.88 -11.08 30.32
CA ARG A 627 53.14 -11.04 29.57
C ARG A 627 53.98 -12.23 30.04
N SER A 628 54.18 -13.21 29.18
CA SER A 628 55.17 -14.28 29.39
C SER A 628 56.57 -13.69 29.33
N ALA A 629 57.38 -14.03 30.33
CA ALA A 629 58.80 -13.69 30.42
C ALA A 629 59.67 -14.62 29.56
N GLY A 630 60.78 -14.08 29.04
CA GLY A 630 61.90 -14.77 28.35
C GLY A 630 61.76 -14.78 26.83
N ILE A 631 62.75 -14.47 25.97
CA ILE A 631 64.23 -14.48 25.97
C ILE A 631 64.60 -13.45 24.86
N GLY A 632 65.54 -12.50 24.92
CA GLY A 632 66.93 -12.55 25.36
C GLY A 632 67.87 -12.55 24.13
N THR A 633 68.09 -11.41 23.46
CA THR A 633 69.31 -11.12 22.66
C THR A 633 69.58 -9.62 22.62
N ALA A 634 70.83 -9.27 22.89
CA ALA A 634 71.36 -7.92 23.09
C ALA A 634 71.78 -7.25 21.77
N GLU A 635 71.66 -5.91 21.71
CA GLU A 635 72.75 -4.96 21.37
C GLU A 635 72.22 -3.52 21.27
N GLY A 636 72.96 -2.56 21.86
CA GLY A 636 72.99 -1.14 21.43
C GLY A 636 72.24 -0.09 22.29
N THR A 637 72.94 0.53 23.24
CA THR A 637 72.64 1.89 23.80
C THR A 637 73.70 2.86 23.23
N PRO A 638 73.50 4.20 23.10
CA PRO A 638 73.34 5.16 24.22
C PRO A 638 72.11 6.10 24.02
N ALA A 639 71.30 6.42 25.04
CA ALA A 639 71.49 7.42 26.10
C ALA A 639 71.66 8.87 25.62
N ALA A 640 70.63 9.70 25.82
CA ALA A 640 70.74 11.15 25.99
C ALA A 640 69.63 11.65 26.95
N GLU A 641 70.08 12.35 27.99
CA GLU A 641 69.36 12.85 29.16
C GLU A 641 68.76 14.27 28.96
N THR A 642 67.83 14.61 29.87
CA THR A 642 67.48 15.94 30.40
C THR A 642 66.77 16.98 29.51
N ALA A 643 65.60 17.46 29.97
CA ALA A 643 65.51 18.70 30.76
C ALA A 643 64.04 19.06 31.12
N ALA A 644 63.82 19.35 32.40
CA ALA A 644 62.62 19.99 32.91
C ALA A 644 62.72 21.51 32.73
N ALA A 645 61.61 22.20 32.46
CA ALA A 645 61.48 23.63 32.68
C ALA A 645 60.01 24.03 32.91
N THR A 646 59.72 24.52 34.11
CA THR A 646 58.59 25.39 34.45
C THR A 646 59.12 26.83 34.50
N PRO A 647 58.32 27.84 34.10
CA PRO A 647 58.04 28.97 35.01
C PRO A 647 56.54 29.35 34.98
N ALA A 648 55.87 29.57 36.12
CA ALA A 648 55.90 30.73 37.03
C ALA A 648 55.02 31.92 36.57
N SER A 649 53.83 31.98 37.19
CA SER A 649 53.07 33.14 37.73
C SER A 649 53.43 34.60 37.40
N ALA A 650 52.39 35.39 37.10
CA ALA A 650 52.13 36.79 37.52
C ALA A 650 50.61 37.07 37.32
N GLU A 651 49.78 37.11 38.36
CA GLU A 651 49.30 38.31 39.12
C GLU A 651 48.74 39.46 38.26
N ALA A 652 47.40 39.61 38.29
CA ALA A 652 46.70 40.67 39.01
C ALA A 652 45.25 40.23 39.30
#